data_AF-A0A9X0AKX0-F1
#
_entry.id   AF-A0A9X0AKX0-F1
#
_cell.length_a   1.000
_cell.length_b   1.000
_cell.length_c   1.000
_cell.angle_alpha   90.00
_cell.angle_beta   90.00
_cell.angle_gamma   90.00
#
_symmetry.space_group_name_H-M   'P 1'
#
loop_
_entity.id
_entity.type
_entity.pdbx_description
1 polymer ?
#
loop_
_entity_poly.entity_id
_entity_poly.type
_entity_poly.pdbx_seq_one_letter_code
_entity_poly.pdbx_strand_id
1 'polypeptide(L)'
;MVSPVCFNKALIEMLSEEKGPNYLIEIGPSEALAGPISQNLKSLPNGDSITYSPSSARGQNAGKAIFDLAGCLFVAGHDISLRNANQYAETKTIVDLPNYTGIIQSSTGMKTHRVDWRFKRFVNHDLLGAKVIGTTWKSLTWRKLLNLSDVPWLKDHNMGSDVLMPGAGYIAMAVEGLYQKTRATTTEDRIINSPNELCCRFRNIRFAKALVPEDDKESAVLLSLTQQHGGKDWREFRISSTTGDLLIEHCSGLIRLQDPVDEHLTESDNKTLQHSTSGKVWYKSQVEAGYGFGPSFQRLLKVKPNSGQRQSRVQISLAEPSSKWSPQSYYPIHPASLDGCFQTVTPALWAGERSSVNAVLVPAIIDDLIINSVPSGLQKGLSLATSEYSGRGRLEEAKSYFANCSVYDPENGVLLMQIAGLRFAKLDMGVKTDPHVFDCISWKPGITFFSQEKLISMNPENSEIQLDVVIDLVAHKKPGLRILEVNLNPTEIMSVWFEPGDLPSRSAYLQYDFASDNAKDLVSIQSKYKTNSNTSFFLLNTTKEASVLPSHATYDLVILKISKTSVIDQSVPSDGDSPAWSLYTNEVEIRVKSHPRNLSVVRLSENTPSLDSSLKAALGLSGWKITDVTYSSNIVAETGTVVLVLDELYAPVLTHINATQWEGLEALISSGNHLLWVTKGAQDKVTNPNNALVQGLLCVGRREDPSAKLSILYPESSTGPATDYAIDTVLKSLESSPPDMRSSVEIEFVERNGTLFVQRVIPDLPANEFKRAEIEGTFQGLTWRETAVGEVPVDSENIEIEVMAVVANFKDAAVTMGMVPENKYNTGYEGAGVVKRLGPGVIKFKVGDRVCFFCIVSSSEFRRL
;
A
#
# COMPACT_ATOMS: atom_id res chain seq x y z
N MET A 1 -74.51 20.56 8.54
CA MET A 1 -73.25 19.84 8.27
C MET A 1 -73.58 18.40 7.93
N VAL A 2 -73.40 17.98 6.67
CA VAL A 2 -73.79 16.64 6.17
C VAL A 2 -72.64 15.84 5.56
N SER A 3 -71.44 16.41 5.50
CA SER A 3 -70.24 15.75 4.93
C SER A 3 -69.32 15.21 6.04
N PRO A 4 -68.66 14.05 5.84
CA PRO A 4 -67.73 13.49 6.81
C PRO A 4 -66.43 14.30 6.91
N VAL A 5 -65.92 14.47 8.13
CA VAL A 5 -64.64 15.14 8.40
C VAL A 5 -63.49 14.19 8.10
N CYS A 6 -62.72 14.45 7.04
CA CYS A 6 -61.62 13.61 6.61
C CYS A 6 -60.29 13.94 7.33
N PHE A 7 -60.29 13.95 8.67
CA PHE A 7 -59.16 14.45 9.49
C PHE A 7 -57.85 13.67 9.30
N ASN A 8 -57.92 12.33 9.29
CA ASN A 8 -56.73 11.48 9.15
C ASN A 8 -55.97 11.78 7.84
N LYS A 9 -56.68 11.78 6.71
CA LYS A 9 -56.10 12.03 5.39
C LYS A 9 -55.39 13.38 5.33
N ALA A 10 -56.04 14.43 5.84
CA ALA A 10 -55.48 15.78 5.84
C ALA A 10 -54.22 15.90 6.73
N LEU A 11 -54.21 15.25 7.89
CA LEU A 11 -53.07 15.30 8.81
C LEU A 11 -51.84 14.58 8.23
N ILE A 12 -52.02 13.39 7.65
CA ILE A 12 -50.93 12.63 7.02
C ILE A 12 -50.34 13.40 5.84
N GLU A 13 -51.20 13.98 5.00
CA GLU A 13 -50.76 14.76 3.83
C GLU A 13 -49.90 15.97 4.26
N MET A 14 -50.36 16.76 5.23
CA MET A 14 -49.64 17.93 5.75
C MET A 14 -48.28 17.56 6.38
N LEU A 15 -48.19 16.44 7.09
CA LEU A 15 -46.96 16.02 7.77
C LEU A 15 -45.95 15.33 6.84
N SER A 16 -46.38 14.88 5.66
CA SER A 16 -45.53 14.20 4.69
C SER A 16 -44.85 15.16 3.69
N GLU A 17 -45.20 16.44 3.70
CA GLU A 17 -44.55 17.47 2.87
C GLU A 17 -43.12 17.78 3.35
N GLU A 18 -42.21 18.14 2.43
CA GLU A 18 -40.82 18.48 2.74
C GLU A 18 -40.69 19.69 3.70
N LYS A 19 -41.73 20.54 3.76
CA LYS A 19 -41.86 21.67 4.71
C LYS A 19 -42.96 21.46 5.75
N GLY A 20 -43.33 20.20 6.03
CA GLY A 20 -44.32 19.87 7.03
C GLY A 20 -43.95 20.40 8.42
N PRO A 21 -44.93 20.77 9.26
CA PRO A 21 -44.67 21.28 10.60
C PRO A 21 -44.10 20.19 11.51
N ASN A 22 -43.07 20.54 12.29
CA ASN A 22 -42.49 19.69 13.33
C ASN A 22 -43.13 19.91 14.72
N TYR A 23 -44.08 20.84 14.83
CA TYR A 23 -44.81 21.15 16.06
C TYR A 23 -46.31 21.31 15.75
N LEU A 24 -47.15 20.57 16.46
CA LEU A 24 -48.61 20.58 16.32
C LEU A 24 -49.26 21.15 17.59
N ILE A 25 -50.16 22.12 17.40
CA ILE A 25 -50.93 22.75 18.48
C ILE A 25 -52.41 22.45 18.27
N GLU A 26 -53.05 21.80 19.24
CA GLU A 26 -54.51 21.62 19.22
C GLU A 26 -55.19 22.80 19.91
N ILE A 27 -56.03 23.51 19.16
CA ILE A 27 -56.87 24.59 19.68
C ILE A 27 -58.27 24.03 19.93
N GLY A 28 -58.57 23.74 21.19
CA GLY A 28 -59.85 23.17 21.59
C GLY A 28 -60.11 23.30 23.08
N PRO A 29 -61.35 23.06 23.55
CA PRO A 29 -61.71 23.12 24.96
C PRO A 29 -61.05 22.00 25.79
N SER A 30 -60.53 20.95 25.14
CA SER A 30 -59.80 19.83 25.73
C SER A 30 -58.91 19.16 24.67
N GLU A 31 -58.00 18.28 25.10
CA GLU A 31 -57.12 17.41 24.29
C GLU A 31 -57.84 16.26 23.55
N ALA A 32 -58.96 16.54 22.88
CA ALA A 32 -59.79 15.52 22.26
C ALA A 32 -59.10 14.83 21.07
N LEU A 33 -58.16 15.50 20.40
CA LEU A 33 -57.43 14.97 19.24
C LEU A 33 -56.10 14.31 19.62
N ALA A 34 -55.69 14.32 20.90
CA ALA A 34 -54.42 13.73 21.35
C ALA A 34 -54.26 12.26 20.95
N GLY A 35 -55.31 11.45 21.17
CA GLY A 35 -55.33 10.04 20.80
C GLY A 35 -55.21 9.81 19.28
N PRO A 36 -56.12 10.39 18.47
CA PRO A 36 -56.04 10.32 17.01
C PRO A 36 -54.71 10.81 16.41
N ILE A 37 -54.16 11.92 16.91
CA ILE A 37 -52.87 12.46 16.46
C ILE A 37 -51.73 11.49 16.80
N SER A 38 -51.68 10.97 18.03
CA SER A 38 -50.66 9.99 18.43
C SER A 38 -50.68 8.72 17.57
N GLN A 39 -51.87 8.22 17.22
CA GLN A 39 -52.01 7.06 16.34
C GLN A 39 -51.50 7.34 14.92
N ASN A 40 -51.81 8.51 14.37
CA ASN A 40 -51.33 8.90 13.04
C ASN A 40 -49.81 9.13 13.00
N LEU A 41 -49.23 9.74 14.05
CA LEU A 41 -47.78 9.93 14.14
C LEU A 41 -47.02 8.60 14.17
N LYS A 42 -47.51 7.59 14.91
CA LYS A 42 -46.89 6.25 14.93
C LYS A 42 -46.90 5.54 13.58
N SER A 43 -47.78 5.94 12.66
CA SER A 43 -47.86 5.37 11.32
C SER A 43 -46.88 5.98 10.31
N LEU A 44 -46.18 7.07 10.69
CA LEU A 44 -45.24 7.80 9.84
C LEU A 44 -43.79 7.50 10.22
N PRO A 45 -42.86 7.36 9.24
CA PRO A 45 -41.45 7.04 9.51
C PRO A 45 -40.70 8.11 10.30
N ASN A 46 -41.14 9.38 10.26
CA ASN A 46 -40.55 10.50 11.02
C ASN A 46 -41.45 10.99 12.17
N GLY A 47 -42.46 10.20 12.57
CA GLY A 47 -43.48 10.62 13.55
C GLY A 47 -42.91 10.99 14.93
N ASP A 48 -41.82 10.35 15.35
CA ASP A 48 -41.18 10.59 16.65
C ASP A 48 -40.49 11.97 16.76
N SER A 49 -40.23 12.62 15.62
CA SER A 49 -39.63 13.95 15.57
C SER A 49 -40.62 15.10 15.70
N ILE A 50 -41.93 14.81 15.68
CA ILE A 50 -43.00 15.81 15.70
C ILE A 50 -43.55 15.95 17.12
N THR A 51 -43.51 17.17 17.66
CA THR A 51 -44.03 17.47 19.00
C THR A 51 -45.49 17.89 18.93
N TYR A 52 -46.34 17.39 19.85
CA TYR A 52 -47.75 17.76 19.97
C TYR A 52 -48.02 18.42 21.32
N SER A 53 -48.84 19.48 21.36
CA SER A 53 -49.28 20.11 22.61
C SER A 53 -50.70 20.67 22.51
N PRO A 54 -51.60 20.38 23.47
CA PRO A 54 -52.94 20.96 23.50
C PRO A 54 -52.93 22.37 24.12
N SER A 55 -53.83 23.24 23.68
CA SER A 55 -54.02 24.58 24.26
C SER A 55 -54.84 24.60 25.55
N SER A 56 -55.56 23.50 25.86
CA SER A 56 -56.42 23.36 27.03
C SER A 56 -56.55 21.90 27.44
N ALA A 57 -56.71 21.64 28.74
CA ALA A 57 -56.95 20.31 29.31
C ALA A 57 -58.28 20.27 30.06
N ARG A 58 -58.93 19.09 30.14
CA ARG A 58 -60.21 18.94 30.84
C ARG A 58 -59.97 18.95 32.37
N GLY A 59 -60.78 19.72 33.11
CA GLY A 59 -60.77 19.73 34.58
C GLY A 59 -60.20 21.02 35.19
N GLN A 60 -59.85 20.97 36.48
CA GLN A 60 -59.50 22.16 37.28
C GLN A 60 -58.21 22.89 36.83
N ASN A 61 -57.42 22.30 35.91
CA ASN A 61 -56.14 22.85 35.45
C ASN A 61 -56.18 23.37 33.99
N ALA A 62 -57.36 23.64 33.43
CA ALA A 62 -57.48 24.13 32.04
C ALA A 62 -56.62 25.40 31.77
N GLY A 63 -56.56 26.31 32.74
CA GLY A 63 -55.71 27.51 32.66
C GLY A 63 -54.21 27.23 32.73
N LYS A 64 -53.77 26.11 33.32
CA LYS A 64 -52.35 25.75 33.37
C LYS A 64 -51.84 25.25 32.01
N ALA A 65 -52.67 24.51 31.28
CA ALA A 65 -52.31 23.92 29.99
C ALA A 65 -51.83 24.97 28.97
N ILE A 66 -52.36 26.19 29.01
CA ILE A 66 -51.91 27.25 28.10
C ILE A 66 -50.55 27.84 28.49
N PHE A 67 -50.21 27.88 29.79
CA PHE A 67 -48.86 28.24 30.26
C PHE A 67 -47.85 27.12 29.98
N ASP A 68 -48.27 25.86 30.12
CA ASP A 68 -47.45 24.71 29.78
C ASP A 68 -47.15 24.70 28.26
N LEU A 69 -48.14 24.98 27.41
CA LEU A 69 -47.94 25.18 25.96
C LEU A 69 -46.94 26.31 25.67
N ALA A 70 -47.07 27.46 26.36
CA ALA A 70 -46.14 28.57 26.20
C ALA A 70 -44.69 28.21 26.61
N GLY A 71 -44.54 27.43 27.69
CA GLY A 71 -43.25 26.91 28.13
C GLY A 71 -42.65 25.92 27.13
N CYS A 72 -43.45 24.98 26.61
CA CYS A 72 -42.99 24.02 25.61
C CYS A 72 -42.55 24.71 24.31
N LEU A 73 -43.28 25.72 23.84
CA LEU A 73 -42.89 26.52 22.68
C LEU A 73 -41.57 27.27 22.90
N PHE A 74 -41.36 27.82 24.11
CA PHE A 74 -40.10 28.48 24.47
C PHE A 74 -38.92 27.51 24.49
N VAL A 75 -39.09 26.32 25.08
CA VAL A 75 -38.05 25.26 25.12
C VAL A 75 -37.74 24.72 23.72
N ALA A 76 -38.75 24.63 22.85
CA ALA A 76 -38.59 24.26 21.45
C ALA A 76 -37.94 25.37 20.59
N GLY A 77 -37.64 26.54 21.18
CA GLY A 77 -36.93 27.64 20.52
C GLY A 77 -37.82 28.54 19.66
N HIS A 78 -39.15 28.47 19.80
CA HIS A 78 -40.06 29.37 19.11
C HIS A 78 -40.08 30.76 19.76
N ASP A 79 -40.25 31.80 18.95
CA ASP A 79 -40.31 33.18 19.39
C ASP A 79 -41.66 33.48 20.07
N ILE A 80 -41.73 33.20 21.38
CA ILE A 80 -42.89 33.46 22.21
C ILE A 80 -42.58 34.52 23.28
N SER A 81 -43.45 35.53 23.37
CA SER A 81 -43.37 36.52 24.43
C SER A 81 -43.91 35.95 25.74
N LEU A 82 -43.01 35.40 26.56
CA LEU A 82 -43.33 35.00 27.94
C LEU A 82 -43.84 36.18 28.78
N ARG A 83 -43.46 37.41 28.42
CA ARG A 83 -44.01 38.63 29.04
C ARG A 83 -45.52 38.74 28.80
N ASN A 84 -45.97 38.49 27.56
CA ASN A 84 -47.38 38.55 27.22
C ASN A 84 -48.16 37.39 27.85
N ALA A 85 -47.57 36.18 27.87
CA ALA A 85 -48.18 35.02 28.51
C ALA A 85 -48.36 35.26 30.03
N ASN A 86 -47.35 35.78 30.71
CA ASN A 86 -47.37 35.99 32.16
C ASN A 86 -47.98 37.33 32.61
N GLN A 87 -48.32 38.23 31.67
CA GLN A 87 -48.88 39.56 31.92
C GLN A 87 -48.11 40.40 32.98
N TYR A 88 -46.78 40.35 32.97
CA TYR A 88 -45.99 41.16 33.91
C TYR A 88 -45.98 42.65 33.50
N ALA A 89 -46.42 43.53 34.41
CA ALA A 89 -46.37 44.98 34.24
C ALA A 89 -44.99 45.58 34.57
N GLU A 90 -44.29 45.03 35.57
CA GLU A 90 -42.96 45.50 36.01
C GLU A 90 -42.01 44.32 36.24
N THR A 91 -40.80 44.38 35.67
CA THR A 91 -39.76 43.36 35.86
C THR A 91 -38.90 43.69 37.08
N LYS A 92 -38.77 42.77 38.03
CA LYS A 92 -37.81 42.88 39.14
C LYS A 92 -36.60 41.99 38.87
N THR A 93 -35.40 42.53 39.07
CA THR A 93 -34.14 41.78 38.89
C THR A 93 -33.91 40.89 40.12
N ILE A 94 -33.72 39.59 39.91
CA ILE A 94 -33.33 38.66 40.97
C ILE A 94 -31.83 38.87 41.23
N VAL A 95 -31.49 39.33 42.44
CA VAL A 95 -30.11 39.72 42.82
C VAL A 95 -29.35 38.62 43.56
N ASP A 96 -30.03 37.50 43.82
CA ASP A 96 -29.59 36.41 44.70
C ASP A 96 -29.68 35.04 44.04
N LEU A 97 -29.62 34.98 42.70
CA LEU A 97 -29.51 33.71 41.97
C LEU A 97 -28.24 32.95 42.45
N PRO A 98 -28.35 31.66 42.81
CA PRO A 98 -27.15 30.86 43.05
C PRO A 98 -26.28 30.90 41.80
N ASN A 99 -24.97 31.10 41.99
CA ASN A 99 -24.00 31.12 40.90
C ASN A 99 -24.22 29.88 40.03
N TYR A 100 -24.42 30.10 38.73
CA TYR A 100 -24.65 29.04 37.76
C TYR A 100 -23.56 27.96 37.90
N THR A 101 -23.89 26.81 38.46
CA THR A 101 -22.98 25.67 38.60
C THR A 101 -22.95 24.88 37.30
N GLY A 102 -22.65 25.58 36.20
CA GLY A 102 -22.12 24.91 35.02
C GLY A 102 -20.79 24.29 35.43
N ILE A 103 -20.67 22.98 35.25
CA ILE A 103 -19.52 22.15 35.62
C ILE A 103 -18.20 22.85 35.27
N ILE A 104 -17.58 23.50 36.26
CA ILE A 104 -16.16 23.82 36.21
C ILE A 104 -15.48 22.53 36.65
N GLN A 105 -15.28 21.60 35.70
CA GLN A 105 -14.25 20.59 35.87
C GLN A 105 -12.95 21.35 36.13
N SER A 106 -12.32 21.02 37.25
CA SER A 106 -11.10 21.63 37.75
C SER A 106 -10.00 21.65 36.69
N SER A 107 -9.90 22.74 35.94
CA SER A 107 -8.65 23.10 35.26
C SER A 107 -7.86 24.00 36.19
N THR A 108 -7.03 23.38 37.03
CA THR A 108 -5.99 24.02 37.84
C THR A 108 -4.86 24.54 36.95
N GLY A 109 -5.18 25.40 35.97
CA GLY A 109 -4.17 25.84 35.01
C GLY A 109 -4.63 26.96 34.10
N MET A 110 -5.11 28.10 34.60
CA MET A 110 -5.30 29.28 33.72
C MET A 110 -5.42 30.64 34.44
N LYS A 111 -4.60 30.90 35.46
CA LYS A 111 -4.56 32.23 36.10
C LYS A 111 -3.70 33.27 35.35
N THR A 112 -2.83 32.87 34.42
CA THR A 112 -1.92 33.77 33.67
C THR A 112 -2.49 34.34 32.37
N HIS A 113 -3.47 33.68 31.74
CA HIS A 113 -3.92 34.03 30.38
C HIS A 113 -4.90 35.22 30.28
N ARG A 114 -5.37 35.79 31.41
CA ARG A 114 -6.37 36.89 31.38
C ARG A 114 -5.81 38.22 30.85
N VAL A 115 -4.52 38.48 31.00
CA VAL A 115 -3.88 39.68 30.44
C VAL A 115 -3.53 39.46 28.96
N ASP A 116 -3.07 38.26 28.61
CA ASP A 116 -2.71 37.83 27.25
C ASP A 116 -3.84 37.96 26.24
N TRP A 117 -5.10 37.72 26.63
CA TRP A 117 -6.24 37.81 25.73
C TRP A 117 -6.71 39.25 25.47
N ARG A 118 -6.50 40.15 26.44
CA ARG A 118 -7.12 41.48 26.44
C ARG A 118 -6.34 42.52 25.62
N PHE A 119 -5.04 42.29 25.36
CA PHE A 119 -4.14 43.23 24.67
C PHE A 119 -3.46 42.62 23.42
N LYS A 120 -4.06 41.63 22.76
CA LYS A 120 -3.50 41.04 21.54
C LYS A 120 -3.51 42.05 20.39
N ARG A 121 -2.32 42.38 19.88
CA ARG A 121 -2.16 43.24 18.69
C ARG A 121 -2.43 42.51 17.37
N PHE A 122 -2.27 41.19 17.35
CA PHE A 122 -2.43 40.33 16.18
C PHE A 122 -3.38 39.17 16.48
N VAL A 123 -4.04 38.66 15.44
CA VAL A 123 -4.85 37.44 15.52
C VAL A 123 -3.93 36.26 15.87
N ASN A 124 -4.46 35.27 16.60
CA ASN A 124 -3.69 34.10 16.98
C ASN A 124 -3.42 33.24 15.74
N HIS A 125 -2.15 33.08 15.37
CA HIS A 125 -1.75 32.25 14.23
C HIS A 125 -1.64 30.78 14.68
N ASP A 126 -2.16 29.87 13.86
CA ASP A 126 -2.22 28.42 14.11
C ASP A 126 -0.86 27.77 14.43
N LEU A 127 0.24 28.13 13.74
CA LEU A 127 1.60 27.65 14.02
C LEU A 127 2.40 28.56 14.97
N LEU A 128 2.38 29.88 14.80
CA LEU A 128 3.23 30.78 15.60
C LEU A 128 2.72 31.01 17.02
N GLY A 129 1.40 31.00 17.21
CA GLY A 129 0.78 31.34 18.49
C GLY A 129 0.86 32.83 18.83
N ALA A 130 1.15 33.14 20.10
CA ALA A 130 1.13 34.50 20.63
C ALA A 130 2.51 34.96 21.12
N LYS A 131 2.79 36.26 21.00
CA LYS A 131 4.00 36.88 21.55
C LYS A 131 3.99 36.78 23.08
N VAL A 132 5.11 36.35 23.66
CA VAL A 132 5.31 36.30 25.12
C VAL A 132 5.37 37.73 25.68
N ILE A 133 4.56 38.01 26.70
CA ILE A 133 4.55 39.30 27.41
C ILE A 133 5.89 39.50 28.14
N GLY A 134 6.38 40.75 28.17
CA GLY A 134 7.65 41.11 28.81
C GLY A 134 8.86 41.06 27.87
N THR A 135 8.75 40.43 26.70
CA THR A 135 9.80 40.48 25.67
C THR A 135 9.78 41.82 24.91
N THR A 136 10.94 42.40 24.63
CA THR A 136 11.05 43.64 23.86
C THR A 136 10.83 43.40 22.36
N TRP A 137 10.49 44.44 21.61
CA TRP A 137 10.46 44.38 20.13
C TRP A 137 11.85 44.32 19.47
N LYS A 138 12.94 44.20 20.25
CA LYS A 138 14.31 43.94 19.78
C LYS A 138 14.73 42.46 19.95
N SER A 139 14.12 41.76 20.91
CA SER A 139 14.40 40.36 21.27
C SER A 139 13.08 39.64 21.50
N LEU A 140 12.43 39.24 20.42
CA LEU A 140 11.05 38.76 20.45
C LEU A 140 10.98 37.26 20.72
N THR A 141 9.95 36.84 21.44
CA THR A 141 9.63 35.43 21.59
C THR A 141 8.14 35.21 21.44
N TRP A 142 7.76 34.18 20.70
CA TRP A 142 6.39 33.69 20.58
C TRP A 142 6.31 32.29 21.15
N ARG A 143 5.14 31.95 21.69
CA ARG A 143 4.84 30.63 22.23
C ARG A 143 3.53 30.11 21.64
N LYS A 144 3.56 28.87 21.15
CA LYS A 144 2.39 28.09 20.72
C LYS A 144 2.36 26.77 21.48
N LEU A 145 1.19 26.41 21.99
CA LEU A 145 0.88 25.03 22.39
C LEU A 145 0.29 24.36 21.16
N LEU A 146 1.13 23.64 20.40
CA LEU A 146 0.78 23.03 19.13
C LEU A 146 0.01 21.73 19.39
N ASN A 147 -1.19 21.63 18.83
CA ASN A 147 -2.03 20.44 18.87
C ASN A 147 -2.41 20.04 17.44
N LEU A 148 -2.29 18.75 17.10
CA LEU A 148 -2.62 18.25 15.76
C LEU A 148 -4.09 18.46 15.38
N SER A 149 -4.99 18.53 16.36
CA SER A 149 -6.42 18.78 16.11
C SER A 149 -6.71 20.21 15.59
N ASP A 150 -5.81 21.17 15.85
CA ASP A 150 -5.92 22.54 15.34
C ASP A 150 -5.44 22.67 13.90
N VAL A 151 -4.48 21.84 13.50
CA VAL A 151 -3.79 21.86 12.19
C VAL A 151 -3.85 20.47 11.53
N PRO A 152 -5.05 19.97 11.18
CA PRO A 152 -5.24 18.58 10.75
C PRO A 152 -4.46 18.23 9.48
N TRP A 153 -4.22 19.21 8.60
CA TRP A 153 -3.40 19.02 7.40
C TRP A 153 -1.97 18.56 7.72
N LEU A 154 -1.45 18.84 8.92
CA LEU A 154 -0.10 18.45 9.34
C LEU A 154 0.05 16.93 9.47
N LYS A 155 -1.04 16.19 9.72
CA LYS A 155 -1.06 14.72 9.80
C LYS A 155 -0.63 14.05 8.50
N ASP A 156 -0.80 14.75 7.37
CA ASP A 156 -0.42 14.26 6.05
C ASP A 156 1.09 14.41 5.78
N HIS A 157 1.89 15.00 6.67
CA HIS A 157 3.35 15.04 6.57
C HIS A 157 3.98 13.94 7.44
N ASN A 158 3.74 12.69 7.05
CA ASN A 158 4.23 11.51 7.75
C ASN A 158 5.50 10.95 7.09
N MET A 159 6.46 10.50 7.90
CA MET A 159 7.62 9.72 7.46
C MET A 159 7.61 8.38 8.21
N GLY A 160 7.30 7.29 7.52
CA GLY A 160 7.01 6.01 8.17
C GLY A 160 5.72 6.04 8.98
N SER A 161 5.83 5.86 10.29
CA SER A 161 4.70 5.92 11.24
C SER A 161 4.49 7.30 11.85
N ASP A 162 5.50 8.17 11.79
CA ASP A 162 5.57 9.37 12.62
C ASP A 162 5.21 10.63 11.82
N VAL A 163 4.25 11.41 12.34
CA VAL A 163 3.95 12.74 11.83
C VAL A 163 5.11 13.66 12.18
N LEU A 164 5.75 14.26 11.18
CA LEU A 164 6.86 15.17 11.37
C LEU A 164 6.45 16.61 11.02
N MET A 165 6.92 17.58 11.81
CA MET A 165 6.80 18.98 11.44
C MET A 165 7.66 19.27 10.18
N PRO A 166 7.09 19.74 9.06
CA PRO A 166 7.85 20.02 7.86
C PRO A 166 8.79 21.21 8.08
N GLY A 167 9.95 21.19 7.41
CA GLY A 167 10.89 22.31 7.41
C GLY A 167 10.24 23.62 6.96
N ALA A 168 9.32 23.53 5.99
CA ALA A 168 8.51 24.64 5.51
C ALA A 168 7.63 25.28 6.61
N GLY A 169 7.17 24.50 7.58
CA GLY A 169 6.38 25.03 8.69
C GLY A 169 7.21 25.90 9.64
N TYR A 170 8.48 25.56 9.86
CA TYR A 170 9.41 26.42 10.61
C TYR A 170 9.69 27.74 9.89
N ILE A 171 9.84 27.69 8.56
CA ILE A 171 10.04 28.89 7.75
C ILE A 171 8.79 29.78 7.81
N ALA A 172 7.59 29.20 7.70
CA ALA A 172 6.34 29.95 7.84
C ALA A 172 6.21 30.66 9.20
N MET A 173 6.60 30.00 10.31
CA MET A 173 6.65 30.65 11.63
C MET A 173 7.60 31.85 11.65
N ALA A 174 8.78 31.73 11.03
CA ALA A 174 9.76 32.82 10.97
C ALA A 174 9.27 34.00 10.10
N VAL A 175 8.60 33.72 8.98
CA VAL A 175 7.98 34.75 8.13
C VAL A 175 6.90 35.51 8.91
N GLU A 176 6.00 34.81 9.60
CA GLU A 176 4.96 35.45 10.41
C GLU A 176 5.56 36.26 11.57
N GLY A 177 6.60 35.75 12.23
CA GLY A 177 7.32 36.48 13.27
C GLY A 177 7.93 37.79 12.74
N LEU A 178 8.48 37.75 11.52
CA LEU A 178 9.02 38.94 10.85
C LEU A 178 7.90 39.92 10.44
N TYR A 179 6.75 39.42 9.97
CA TYR A 179 5.56 40.23 9.67
C TYR A 179 5.10 41.02 10.89
N GLN A 180 4.79 40.32 11.99
CA GLN A 180 4.29 40.93 13.21
C GLN A 180 5.26 41.96 13.76
N LYS A 181 6.57 41.65 13.75
CA LYS A 181 7.59 42.62 14.16
C LYS A 181 7.61 43.86 13.29
N THR A 182 7.56 43.69 11.96
CA THR A 182 7.63 44.81 11.02
C THR A 182 6.41 45.72 11.18
N ARG A 183 5.21 45.14 11.22
CA ARG A 183 3.96 45.89 11.46
C ARG A 183 3.92 46.55 12.85
N ALA A 184 4.63 46.00 13.83
CA ALA A 184 4.68 46.57 15.17
C ALA A 184 5.66 47.74 15.34
N THR A 185 6.73 47.79 14.54
CA THR A 185 7.87 48.71 14.69
C THR A 185 7.99 49.76 13.59
N THR A 186 7.28 49.61 12.47
CA THR A 186 7.34 50.55 11.34
C THR A 186 6.49 51.79 11.59
N THR A 187 7.04 52.96 11.26
CA THR A 187 6.38 54.27 11.30
C THR A 187 6.39 54.86 9.88
N GLU A 188 5.20 54.96 9.29
CA GLU A 188 4.77 55.77 8.12
C GLU A 188 5.36 55.52 6.69
N ASP A 189 6.60 55.07 6.47
CA ASP A 189 7.17 55.05 5.08
C ASP A 189 6.97 53.77 4.25
N ARG A 190 6.65 52.61 4.84
CA ARG A 190 6.27 51.35 4.15
C ARG A 190 5.27 50.56 4.99
N ILE A 191 3.97 50.79 4.79
CA ILE A 191 2.92 50.07 5.51
C ILE A 191 2.69 48.71 4.83
N ILE A 192 3.15 47.64 5.50
CA ILE A 192 2.88 46.26 5.08
C ILE A 192 1.57 45.81 5.74
N ASN A 193 0.52 45.66 4.95
CA ASN A 193 -0.81 45.33 5.45
C ASN A 193 -1.03 43.82 5.53
N SER A 194 -0.48 43.07 4.57
CA SER A 194 -0.61 41.61 4.47
C SER A 194 0.74 40.90 4.55
N PRO A 195 0.82 39.69 5.12
CA PRO A 195 2.01 38.84 5.00
C PRO A 195 2.44 38.64 3.53
N ASN A 196 1.51 38.61 2.58
CA ASN A 196 1.75 38.43 1.14
C ASN A 196 2.57 39.55 0.48
N GLU A 197 2.63 40.73 1.10
CA GLU A 197 3.42 41.88 0.62
C GLU A 197 4.89 41.79 1.05
N LEU A 198 5.25 40.83 1.91
CA LEU A 198 6.63 40.66 2.37
C LEU A 198 7.49 40.03 1.28
N CYS A 199 8.60 40.71 0.95
CA CYS A 199 9.75 40.07 0.34
C CYS A 199 10.81 39.83 1.43
N CYS A 200 11.17 38.57 1.63
CA CYS A 200 12.12 38.17 2.66
C CYS A 200 13.18 37.22 2.11
N ARG A 201 14.35 37.27 2.75
CA ARG A 201 15.47 36.39 2.44
C ARG A 201 16.01 35.75 3.69
N PHE A 202 16.27 34.46 3.56
CA PHE A 202 16.84 33.60 4.57
C PHE A 202 18.25 33.19 4.18
N ARG A 203 19.08 32.94 5.20
CA ARG A 203 20.41 32.36 5.03
C ARG A 203 20.73 31.36 6.12
N ASN A 204 21.53 30.36 5.75
CA ASN A 204 22.06 29.34 6.67
C ASN A 204 20.96 28.70 7.51
N ILE A 205 19.84 28.34 6.89
CA ILE A 205 18.76 27.64 7.59
C ILE A 205 19.27 26.24 7.90
N ARG A 206 19.24 25.84 9.17
CA ARG A 206 19.65 24.52 9.64
C ARG A 206 18.47 23.85 10.33
N PHE A 207 18.14 22.65 9.87
CA PHE A 207 17.17 21.76 10.51
C PHE A 207 17.95 20.78 11.38
N ALA A 208 17.98 21.03 12.70
CA ALA A 208 18.81 20.27 13.64
C ALA A 208 18.12 18.97 14.09
N LYS A 209 16.81 19.02 14.37
CA LYS A 209 16.02 17.88 14.82
C LYS A 209 14.55 18.05 14.44
N ALA A 210 13.91 17.00 13.94
CA ALA A 210 12.48 17.02 13.65
C ALA A 210 11.66 17.09 14.95
N LEU A 211 10.59 17.90 14.94
CA LEU A 211 9.53 17.82 15.94
C LEU A 211 8.54 16.74 15.50
N VAL A 212 8.16 15.85 16.41
CA VAL A 212 7.18 14.79 16.21
C VAL A 212 5.93 15.13 17.03
N PRO A 213 4.91 15.78 16.47
CA PRO A 213 3.67 16.01 17.19
C PRO A 213 2.93 14.68 17.39
N GLU A 214 2.46 14.44 18.60
CA GLU A 214 1.66 13.26 18.96
C GLU A 214 0.17 13.63 18.98
N ASP A 215 -0.70 12.66 18.72
CA ASP A 215 -2.14 12.82 18.92
C ASP A 215 -2.44 13.05 20.42
N ASP A 216 -3.41 13.93 20.70
CA ASP A 216 -3.90 14.27 22.04
C ASP A 216 -2.85 14.85 23.02
N LYS A 217 -1.66 15.25 22.54
CA LYS A 217 -0.59 15.85 23.34
C LYS A 217 -0.16 17.20 22.77
N GLU A 218 -0.19 18.23 23.62
CA GLU A 218 0.27 19.55 23.23
C GLU A 218 1.80 19.65 23.25
N SER A 219 2.38 20.13 22.16
CA SER A 219 3.80 20.44 22.05
C SER A 219 4.04 21.94 22.24
N ALA A 220 4.75 22.33 23.29
CA ALA A 220 5.10 23.74 23.51
C ALA A 220 6.23 24.17 22.58
N VAL A 221 5.91 24.92 21.53
CA VAL A 221 6.84 25.46 20.54
C VAL A 221 7.13 26.94 20.84
N LEU A 222 8.40 27.31 20.75
CA LEU A 222 8.91 28.65 20.97
C LEU A 222 9.65 29.12 19.72
N LEU A 223 9.28 30.29 19.20
CA LEU A 223 10.08 31.02 18.22
C LEU A 223 10.75 32.19 18.94
N SER A 224 12.07 32.32 18.80
CA SER A 224 12.81 33.53 19.17
C SER A 224 13.32 34.24 17.92
N LEU A 225 13.27 35.58 17.93
CA LEU A 225 13.79 36.42 16.86
C LEU A 225 14.63 37.53 17.47
N THR A 226 15.95 37.48 17.22
CA THR A 226 16.92 38.39 17.82
C THR A 226 17.73 39.11 16.75
N GLN A 227 18.10 40.36 17.00
CA GLN A 227 18.96 41.11 16.09
C GLN A 227 20.39 40.56 16.16
N GLN A 228 20.99 40.24 15.01
CA GLN A 228 22.38 39.78 14.98
C GLN A 228 23.34 40.95 15.25
N HIS A 229 24.33 40.72 16.12
CA HIS A 229 25.38 41.71 16.37
C HIS A 229 26.25 41.91 15.13
N GLY A 230 26.35 43.16 14.65
CA GLY A 230 27.21 43.54 13.51
C GLY A 230 26.66 43.25 12.10
N GLY A 231 25.44 42.70 11.97
CA GLY A 231 24.83 42.38 10.67
C GLY A 231 23.95 43.50 10.08
N LYS A 232 24.01 43.69 8.74
CA LYS A 232 23.13 44.56 7.93
C LYS A 232 21.65 44.09 7.98
N ASP A 233 20.93 44.43 9.04
CA ASP A 233 19.50 44.10 9.28
C ASP A 233 19.13 42.62 9.41
N TRP A 234 20.12 41.74 9.47
CA TRP A 234 19.91 40.30 9.70
C TRP A 234 19.43 40.02 11.11
N ARG A 235 18.45 39.13 11.22
CA ARG A 235 17.94 38.61 12.48
C ARG A 235 18.10 37.11 12.54
N GLU A 236 18.55 36.62 13.67
CA GLU A 236 18.60 35.20 13.95
C GLU A 236 17.23 34.76 14.45
N PHE A 237 16.64 33.77 13.76
CA PHE A 237 15.47 33.07 14.24
C PHE A 237 15.88 31.71 14.78
N ARG A 238 15.29 31.31 15.91
CA ARG A 238 15.44 29.95 16.47
C ARG A 238 14.10 29.41 16.90
N ILE A 239 13.82 28.18 16.50
CA ILE A 239 12.60 27.47 16.82
C ILE A 239 12.97 26.24 17.65
N SER A 240 12.36 26.14 18.81
CA SER A 240 12.62 25.09 19.79
C SER A 240 11.33 24.60 20.42
N SER A 241 11.30 23.35 20.88
CA SER A 241 10.22 22.85 21.73
C SER A 241 10.72 22.59 23.15
N THR A 242 9.79 22.55 24.10
CA THR A 242 10.07 22.22 25.50
C THR A 242 9.48 20.86 25.82
N THR A 243 10.32 19.93 26.31
CA THR A 243 9.90 18.62 26.82
C THR A 243 10.39 18.48 28.26
N GLY A 244 9.49 18.60 29.23
CA GLY A 244 9.88 18.77 30.63
C GLY A 244 10.69 20.07 30.82
N ASP A 245 11.91 19.96 31.35
CA ASP A 245 12.83 21.09 31.51
C ASP A 245 13.83 21.26 30.35
N LEU A 246 13.81 20.36 29.36
CA LEU A 246 14.74 20.36 28.24
C LEU A 246 14.21 21.21 27.08
N LEU A 247 15.06 22.11 26.58
CA LEU A 247 14.82 22.87 25.36
C LEU A 247 15.50 22.16 24.19
N ILE A 248 14.70 21.74 23.20
CA ILE A 248 15.18 21.05 22.00
C ILE A 248 15.12 22.04 20.84
N GLU A 249 16.27 22.42 20.28
CA GLU A 249 16.34 23.26 19.07
C GLU A 249 16.00 22.41 17.82
N HIS A 250 15.08 22.89 17.01
CA HIS A 250 14.62 22.22 15.79
C HIS A 250 15.15 22.90 14.53
N CYS A 251 15.05 24.23 14.48
CA CYS A 251 15.41 25.01 13.30
C CYS A 251 16.02 26.35 13.71
N SER A 252 17.10 26.74 13.06
CA SER A 252 17.73 28.04 13.24
C SER A 252 18.26 28.60 11.92
N GLY A 253 18.37 29.93 11.83
CA GLY A 253 18.89 30.58 10.64
C GLY A 253 18.78 32.09 10.72
N LEU A 254 19.11 32.77 9.62
CA LEU A 254 19.01 34.22 9.51
C LEU A 254 17.85 34.60 8.59
N ILE A 255 17.13 35.67 8.93
CA ILE A 255 16.03 36.23 8.13
C ILE A 255 16.12 37.76 8.10
N ARG A 256 15.77 38.36 6.96
CA ARG A 256 15.60 39.81 6.81
C ARG A 256 14.54 40.16 5.76
N LEU A 257 14.09 41.41 5.78
CA LEU A 257 13.39 42.01 4.64
C LEU A 257 14.39 42.33 3.53
N GLN A 258 13.93 42.26 2.29
CA GLN A 258 14.67 42.75 1.14
C GLN A 258 13.69 43.32 0.10
N ASP A 259 14.21 43.94 -0.95
CA ASP A 259 13.41 44.32 -2.11
C ASP A 259 13.14 43.09 -3.01
N PRO A 260 12.02 43.08 -3.76
CA PRO A 260 11.68 41.98 -4.66
C PRO A 260 12.79 41.68 -5.66
N VAL A 261 13.03 40.39 -5.90
CA VAL A 261 13.92 39.95 -6.98
C VAL A 261 13.15 39.96 -8.29
N ASP A 262 13.55 40.85 -9.20
CA ASP A 262 13.00 40.97 -10.54
C ASP A 262 13.63 39.93 -11.47
N GLU A 263 13.07 38.72 -11.43
CA GLU A 263 13.45 37.60 -12.29
C GLU A 263 12.18 36.99 -12.91
N HIS A 264 12.25 36.70 -14.21
CA HIS A 264 11.14 36.15 -14.98
C HIS A 264 11.55 34.85 -15.69
N LEU A 265 10.57 33.95 -15.88
CA LEU A 265 10.73 32.78 -16.74
C LEU A 265 11.15 33.19 -18.16
N THR A 266 12.11 32.45 -18.73
CA THR A 266 12.47 32.61 -20.14
C THR A 266 11.34 32.14 -21.04
N GLU A 267 11.23 32.68 -22.27
CA GLU A 267 10.21 32.23 -23.24
C GLU A 267 10.29 30.72 -23.54
N SER A 268 11.48 30.13 -23.47
CA SER A 268 11.68 28.68 -23.65
C SER A 268 11.12 27.86 -22.48
N ASP A 269 11.15 28.43 -21.28
CA ASP A 269 10.68 27.81 -20.04
C ASP A 269 9.23 28.12 -19.69
N ASN A 270 8.59 29.03 -20.42
CA ASN A 270 7.16 29.32 -20.27
C ASN A 270 6.25 28.38 -21.10
N LYS A 271 6.81 27.42 -21.82
CA LYS A 271 6.03 26.45 -22.62
C LYS A 271 5.39 25.37 -21.75
N THR A 272 4.16 24.99 -22.10
CA THR A 272 3.43 23.86 -21.50
C THR A 272 4.28 22.59 -21.47
N LEU A 273 4.26 21.87 -20.34
CA LEU A 273 5.04 20.65 -20.13
C LEU A 273 4.59 19.50 -21.07
N GLN A 274 5.20 19.40 -22.24
CA GLN A 274 5.03 18.28 -23.17
C GLN A 274 5.62 16.98 -22.61
N HIS A 275 4.92 15.86 -22.77
CA HIS A 275 5.29 14.52 -22.26
C HIS A 275 5.51 14.46 -20.74
N SER A 276 4.76 15.27 -19.98
CA SER A 276 4.80 15.20 -18.51
C SER A 276 4.07 13.97 -17.97
N THR A 277 4.54 13.49 -16.82
CA THR A 277 3.89 12.43 -16.04
C THR A 277 3.16 13.02 -14.85
N SER A 278 2.18 12.30 -14.30
CA SER A 278 1.50 12.73 -13.07
C SER A 278 2.46 12.64 -11.88
N GLY A 279 2.44 13.65 -11.00
CA GLY A 279 3.21 13.60 -9.74
C GLY A 279 2.84 12.42 -8.83
N LYS A 280 1.64 11.85 -8.98
CA LYS A 280 1.22 10.62 -8.26
C LYS A 280 2.19 9.46 -8.44
N VAL A 281 2.80 9.34 -9.62
CA VAL A 281 3.75 8.26 -9.91
C VAL A 281 5.05 8.43 -9.11
N TRP A 282 5.48 9.68 -8.88
CA TRP A 282 6.62 9.98 -8.01
C TRP A 282 6.29 9.78 -6.54
N TYR A 283 5.08 10.10 -6.10
CA TYR A 283 4.65 9.79 -4.73
C TYR A 283 4.56 8.29 -4.48
N LYS A 284 4.15 7.49 -5.47
CA LYS A 284 4.17 6.02 -5.35
C LYS A 284 5.58 5.50 -5.03
N SER A 285 6.59 5.90 -5.80
CA SER A 285 7.98 5.50 -5.56
C SER A 285 8.54 6.04 -4.23
N GLN A 286 8.12 7.25 -3.81
CA GLN A 286 8.48 7.78 -2.50
C GLN A 286 7.85 6.97 -1.34
N VAL A 287 6.59 6.51 -1.48
CA VAL A 287 5.95 5.63 -0.48
C VAL A 287 6.69 4.31 -0.33
N GLU A 288 7.13 3.73 -1.45
CA GLU A 288 7.97 2.52 -1.46
C GLU A 288 9.27 2.74 -0.66
N ALA A 289 9.94 3.88 -0.85
CA ALA A 289 11.13 4.26 -0.09
C ALA A 289 10.88 4.60 1.40
N GLY A 290 9.65 4.96 1.79
CA GLY A 290 9.27 5.24 3.19
C GLY A 290 8.64 6.61 3.47
N TYR A 291 8.44 7.45 2.45
CA TYR A 291 7.72 8.72 2.60
C TYR A 291 6.22 8.47 2.77
N GLY A 292 5.61 9.03 3.81
CA GLY A 292 4.18 8.88 4.12
C GLY A 292 3.33 10.09 3.73
N PHE A 293 3.65 10.81 2.65
CA PHE A 293 2.90 12.02 2.27
C PHE A 293 1.43 11.73 1.97
N GLY A 294 0.54 12.27 2.80
CA GLY A 294 -0.91 12.26 2.60
C GLY A 294 -1.39 13.34 1.61
N PRO A 295 -2.71 13.42 1.36
CA PRO A 295 -3.28 14.28 0.33
C PRO A 295 -2.88 15.77 0.44
N SER A 296 -2.77 16.30 1.65
CA SER A 296 -2.38 17.69 1.88
C SER A 296 -0.92 17.98 1.53
N PHE A 297 -0.04 16.99 1.41
CA PHE A 297 1.37 17.17 1.05
C PHE A 297 1.72 16.62 -0.34
N GLN A 298 0.77 16.02 -1.05
CA GLN A 298 0.93 15.58 -2.44
C GLN A 298 0.72 16.73 -3.44
N ARG A 299 1.66 17.69 -3.47
CA ARG A 299 1.55 18.94 -4.25
C ARG A 299 2.05 18.89 -5.68
N LEU A 300 2.80 17.86 -6.07
CA LEU A 300 3.29 17.71 -7.44
C LEU A 300 2.14 17.31 -8.38
N LEU A 301 1.77 18.18 -9.32
CA LEU A 301 0.70 17.93 -10.29
C LEU A 301 1.24 17.20 -11.52
N LYS A 302 2.21 17.83 -12.19
CA LYS A 302 2.85 17.30 -13.42
C LYS A 302 4.36 17.41 -13.29
N VAL A 303 5.07 16.33 -13.61
CA VAL A 303 6.52 16.24 -13.52
C VAL A 303 7.09 15.91 -14.89
N LYS A 304 8.04 16.73 -15.34
CA LYS A 304 8.86 16.48 -16.52
C LYS A 304 10.33 16.40 -16.09
N PRO A 305 10.83 15.19 -15.79
CA PRO A 305 12.24 14.98 -15.58
C PRO A 305 12.97 14.88 -16.92
N ASN A 306 14.25 15.23 -16.95
CA ASN A 306 15.14 14.82 -18.04
C ASN A 306 15.83 13.52 -17.59
N SER A 307 15.43 12.37 -18.14
CA SER A 307 15.98 11.07 -17.75
C SER A 307 17.50 11.04 -17.93
N GLY A 308 18.23 10.58 -16.90
CA GLY A 308 19.69 10.59 -16.85
C GLY A 308 20.32 11.95 -16.52
N GLN A 309 19.51 13.01 -16.40
CA GLN A 309 19.98 14.35 -16.05
C GLN A 309 19.40 14.80 -14.71
N ARG A 310 20.18 15.59 -13.98
CA ARG A 310 19.79 16.14 -12.67
C ARG A 310 19.07 17.47 -12.80
N GLN A 311 18.10 17.53 -13.71
CA GLN A 311 17.27 18.70 -13.99
C GLN A 311 15.81 18.26 -14.17
N SER A 312 14.88 19.07 -13.67
CA SER A 312 13.46 18.78 -13.79
C SER A 312 12.59 20.02 -13.80
N ARG A 313 11.46 19.93 -14.48
CA ARG A 313 10.41 20.95 -14.49
C ARG A 313 9.13 20.38 -13.91
N VAL A 314 8.54 21.10 -12.96
CA VAL A 314 7.44 20.58 -12.15
C VAL A 314 6.33 21.62 -12.04
N GLN A 315 5.12 21.25 -12.42
CA GLN A 315 3.94 22.04 -12.09
C GLN A 315 3.43 21.61 -10.71
N ILE A 316 3.35 22.55 -9.77
CA ILE A 316 2.92 22.32 -8.40
C ILE A 316 1.59 22.99 -8.08
N SER A 317 0.86 22.44 -7.12
CA SER A 317 -0.29 23.07 -6.51
C SER A 317 0.17 23.98 -5.37
N LEU A 318 -0.17 25.26 -5.46
CA LEU A 318 0.00 26.24 -4.38
C LEU A 318 -1.29 26.47 -3.60
N ALA A 319 -2.41 25.87 -4.05
CA ALA A 319 -3.70 25.92 -3.38
C ALA A 319 -3.60 25.44 -1.92
N GLU A 320 -4.20 26.19 -1.01
CA GLU A 320 -4.18 25.84 0.40
C GLU A 320 -4.98 24.53 0.66
N PRO A 321 -4.51 23.64 1.55
CA PRO A 321 -5.29 22.46 1.93
C PRO A 321 -6.58 22.86 2.65
N SER A 322 -7.57 21.98 2.60
CA SER A 322 -8.76 22.10 3.44
C SER A 322 -8.37 22.02 4.91
N SER A 323 -8.86 22.96 5.71
CA SER A 323 -8.70 22.99 7.16
C SER A 323 -10.06 22.88 7.84
N LYS A 324 -10.06 22.42 9.10
CA LYS A 324 -11.25 22.41 9.97
C LYS A 324 -11.79 23.83 10.21
N TRP A 325 -10.91 24.84 10.12
CA TRP A 325 -11.22 26.23 10.39
C TRP A 325 -11.33 27.03 9.08
N SER A 326 -12.37 27.86 8.96
CA SER A 326 -12.60 28.74 7.81
C SER A 326 -12.92 30.17 8.28
N PRO A 327 -12.06 31.17 7.99
CA PRO A 327 -10.76 31.04 7.33
C PRO A 327 -9.68 30.42 8.24
N GLN A 328 -8.70 29.74 7.64
CA GLN A 328 -7.48 29.33 8.34
C GLN A 328 -6.52 30.52 8.55
N SER A 329 -5.39 30.29 9.24
CA SER A 329 -4.36 31.34 9.34
C SER A 329 -3.79 31.66 7.96
N TYR A 330 -3.53 32.94 7.71
CA TYR A 330 -3.01 33.39 6.43
C TYR A 330 -1.51 33.15 6.31
N TYR A 331 -1.08 32.67 5.14
CA TYR A 331 0.32 32.43 4.81
C TYR A 331 0.64 33.03 3.44
N PRO A 332 1.83 33.65 3.24
CA PRO A 332 2.26 34.04 1.88
C PRO A 332 2.34 32.84 0.94
N ILE A 333 2.88 31.73 1.45
CA ILE A 333 2.80 30.40 0.85
C ILE A 333 2.47 29.44 1.99
N HIS A 334 1.35 28.73 1.89
CA HIS A 334 0.93 27.78 2.92
C HIS A 334 2.04 26.74 3.19
N PRO A 335 2.31 26.31 4.43
CA PRO A 335 3.40 25.38 4.76
C PRO A 335 3.41 24.11 3.91
N ALA A 336 2.23 23.52 3.66
CA ALA A 336 2.10 22.36 2.80
C ALA A 336 2.47 22.64 1.32
N SER A 337 2.15 23.83 0.81
CA SER A 337 2.52 24.28 -0.54
C SER A 337 4.02 24.60 -0.63
N LEU A 338 4.58 25.24 0.40
CA LEU A 338 6.00 25.54 0.52
C LEU A 338 6.85 24.27 0.63
N ASP A 339 6.37 23.26 1.36
CA ASP A 339 6.99 21.94 1.38
C ASP A 339 6.89 21.26 0.00
N GLY A 340 5.76 21.44 -0.69
CA GLY A 340 5.61 21.07 -2.09
C GLY A 340 6.69 21.66 -3.01
N CYS A 341 7.13 22.91 -2.76
CA CYS A 341 8.28 23.51 -3.44
C CYS A 341 9.61 22.83 -3.09
N PHE A 342 9.76 22.30 -1.88
CA PHE A 342 10.95 21.52 -1.51
C PHE A 342 10.96 20.17 -2.20
N GLN A 343 9.79 19.57 -2.38
CA GLN A 343 9.62 18.29 -3.05
C GLN A 343 9.86 18.36 -4.57
N THR A 344 9.83 19.54 -5.21
CA THR A 344 10.06 19.66 -6.66
C THR A 344 11.48 19.30 -7.08
N VAL A 345 12.43 19.28 -6.14
CA VAL A 345 13.80 18.88 -6.39
C VAL A 345 13.98 17.37 -6.49
N THR A 346 13.03 16.57 -5.98
CA THR A 346 13.15 15.11 -5.91
C THR A 346 13.45 14.49 -7.27
N PRO A 347 12.77 14.84 -8.38
CA PRO A 347 13.10 14.29 -9.69
C PRO A 347 14.52 14.63 -10.15
N ALA A 348 15.00 15.85 -9.92
CA ALA A 348 16.38 16.24 -10.23
C ALA A 348 17.40 15.52 -9.34
N LEU A 349 17.08 15.32 -8.06
CA LEU A 349 17.92 14.63 -7.08
C LEU A 349 18.13 13.13 -7.41
N TRP A 350 17.19 12.52 -8.13
CA TRP A 350 17.29 11.13 -8.60
C TRP A 350 17.54 11.02 -10.10
N ALA A 351 18.12 12.05 -10.72
CA ALA A 351 18.47 12.08 -12.15
C ALA A 351 17.31 11.70 -13.10
N GLY A 352 16.08 12.02 -12.70
CA GLY A 352 14.86 11.69 -13.44
C GLY A 352 14.42 10.23 -13.39
N GLU A 353 15.12 9.38 -12.63
CA GLU A 353 14.85 7.94 -12.54
C GLU A 353 14.04 7.60 -11.29
N ARG A 354 12.77 7.22 -11.48
CA ARG A 354 11.84 6.92 -10.38
C ARG A 354 12.21 5.65 -9.64
N SER A 355 12.73 4.65 -10.34
CA SER A 355 13.13 3.36 -9.77
C SER A 355 14.35 3.47 -8.85
N SER A 356 15.10 4.57 -8.93
CA SER A 356 16.28 4.83 -8.09
C SER A 356 15.93 5.41 -6.72
N VAL A 357 14.68 5.83 -6.47
CA VAL A 357 14.26 6.40 -5.18
C VAL A 357 14.30 5.30 -4.12
N ASN A 358 15.34 5.29 -3.28
CA ASN A 358 15.59 4.20 -2.32
C ASN A 358 15.84 4.65 -0.87
N ALA A 359 15.69 5.95 -0.58
CA ALA A 359 15.93 6.50 0.75
C ALA A 359 15.00 7.68 1.06
N VAL A 360 14.62 7.81 2.34
CA VAL A 360 13.93 8.99 2.86
C VAL A 360 14.96 10.06 3.18
N LEU A 361 14.91 11.14 2.41
CA LEU A 361 15.76 12.32 2.52
C LEU A 361 14.93 13.51 3.01
N VAL A 362 15.32 14.08 4.15
CA VAL A 362 14.69 15.26 4.74
C VAL A 362 15.61 16.49 4.63
N PRO A 363 15.06 17.72 4.52
CA PRO A 363 15.87 18.93 4.52
C PRO A 363 16.76 19.03 5.76
N ALA A 364 18.05 19.30 5.56
CA ALA A 364 19.03 19.47 6.63
C ALA A 364 19.58 20.89 6.68
N ILE A 365 19.93 21.45 5.51
CA ILE A 365 20.47 22.80 5.39
C ILE A 365 19.89 23.45 4.14
N ILE A 366 19.56 24.74 4.21
CA ILE A 366 19.31 25.60 3.05
C ILE A 366 20.28 26.80 3.16
N ASP A 367 21.15 26.95 2.16
CA ASP A 367 22.16 27.99 2.16
C ASP A 367 21.52 29.39 1.95
N ASP A 368 20.58 29.51 1.01
CA ASP A 368 19.84 30.75 0.73
C ASP A 368 18.39 30.43 0.29
N LEU A 369 17.41 31.15 0.84
CA LEU A 369 16.00 31.06 0.43
C LEU A 369 15.41 32.47 0.29
N ILE A 370 14.76 32.73 -0.82
CA ILE A 370 14.05 33.98 -1.11
C ILE A 370 12.57 33.67 -1.28
N ILE A 371 11.72 34.46 -0.62
CA ILE A 371 10.28 34.47 -0.83
C ILE A 371 9.91 35.90 -1.23
N ASN A 372 9.48 36.08 -2.48
CA ASN A 372 8.99 37.36 -3.01
C ASN A 372 7.57 37.64 -2.49
N SER A 373 7.02 38.80 -2.87
CA SER A 373 5.59 39.06 -2.66
C SER A 373 4.75 38.07 -3.47
N VAL A 374 3.89 37.31 -2.80
CA VAL A 374 3.07 36.27 -3.43
C VAL A 374 1.62 36.72 -3.50
N PRO A 375 0.99 36.77 -4.70
CA PRO A 375 -0.41 37.14 -4.82
C PRO A 375 -1.34 36.24 -4.00
N SER A 376 -2.38 36.83 -3.38
CA SER A 376 -3.39 36.06 -2.66
C SER A 376 -4.20 35.19 -3.62
N GLY A 377 -4.46 33.93 -3.24
CA GLY A 377 -5.30 33.02 -4.02
C GLY A 377 -4.60 32.33 -5.20
N LEU A 378 -3.27 32.41 -5.29
CA LEU A 378 -2.49 31.72 -6.30
C LEU A 378 -2.66 30.19 -6.17
N GLN A 379 -3.05 29.54 -7.27
CA GLN A 379 -3.40 28.11 -7.26
C GLN A 379 -2.26 27.18 -7.69
N LYS A 380 -1.36 27.67 -8.55
CA LYS A 380 -0.35 26.85 -9.22
C LYS A 380 0.98 27.59 -9.30
N GLY A 381 2.06 26.82 -9.29
CA GLY A 381 3.42 27.30 -9.56
C GLY A 381 4.11 26.43 -10.61
N LEU A 382 5.07 26.99 -11.32
CA LEU A 382 6.00 26.26 -12.16
C LEU A 382 7.38 26.30 -11.52
N SER A 383 7.92 25.12 -11.20
CA SER A 383 9.24 24.97 -10.60
C SER A 383 10.27 24.49 -11.61
N LEU A 384 11.43 25.14 -11.62
CA LEU A 384 12.65 24.70 -12.29
C LEU A 384 13.61 24.24 -11.20
N ALA A 385 14.00 22.96 -11.22
CA ALA A 385 14.88 22.38 -10.20
C ALA A 385 16.10 21.72 -10.83
N THR A 386 17.25 21.87 -10.17
CA THR A 386 18.52 21.24 -10.52
C THR A 386 19.15 20.59 -9.30
N SER A 387 20.01 19.60 -9.53
CA SER A 387 20.79 18.98 -8.48
C SER A 387 22.24 18.79 -8.89
N GLU A 388 23.15 19.14 -7.98
CA GLU A 388 24.60 19.23 -8.21
C GLU A 388 25.36 18.45 -7.14
N TYR A 389 26.46 17.81 -7.56
CA TYR A 389 27.28 17.02 -6.64
C TYR A 389 28.02 17.94 -5.67
N SER A 390 27.95 17.63 -4.38
CA SER A 390 28.54 18.48 -3.33
C SER A 390 30.07 18.43 -3.26
N GLY A 391 30.72 17.54 -4.04
CA GLY A 391 32.15 17.26 -3.93
C GLY A 391 32.50 16.32 -2.75
N ARG A 392 31.50 15.80 -2.03
CA ARG A 392 31.66 14.92 -0.87
C ARG A 392 30.62 13.80 -0.90
N GLY A 393 30.97 12.62 -0.39
CA GLY A 393 30.09 11.44 -0.41
C GLY A 393 30.09 10.72 -1.77
N ARG A 394 29.27 9.68 -1.91
CA ARG A 394 29.23 8.85 -3.13
C ARG A 394 28.32 9.42 -4.21
N LEU A 395 28.71 9.30 -5.48
CA LEU A 395 27.90 9.71 -6.64
C LEU A 395 26.58 8.93 -6.78
N GLU A 396 26.54 7.70 -6.25
CA GLU A 396 25.34 6.86 -6.24
C GLU A 396 24.34 7.26 -5.15
N GLU A 397 24.81 7.96 -4.11
CA GLU A 397 23.97 8.36 -2.99
C GLU A 397 23.37 9.75 -3.23
N ALA A 398 22.04 9.82 -3.32
CA ALA A 398 21.32 11.08 -3.51
C ALA A 398 21.65 12.15 -2.44
N LYS A 399 21.96 11.77 -1.20
CA LYS A 399 22.37 12.71 -0.13
C LYS A 399 23.69 13.45 -0.39
N SER A 400 24.51 12.95 -1.31
CA SER A 400 25.79 13.57 -1.70
C SER A 400 25.60 14.76 -2.64
N TYR A 401 24.37 15.00 -3.07
CA TYR A 401 23.99 16.12 -3.92
C TYR A 401 23.26 17.18 -3.10
N PHE A 402 23.39 18.42 -3.54
CA PHE A 402 22.49 19.49 -3.12
C PHE A 402 21.56 19.85 -4.27
N ALA A 403 20.48 20.55 -3.96
CA ALA A 403 19.49 20.95 -4.94
C ALA A 403 19.24 22.46 -4.91
N ASN A 404 18.88 22.98 -6.07
CA ASN A 404 18.42 24.35 -6.24
C ASN A 404 17.04 24.30 -6.90
N CYS A 405 16.14 25.20 -6.53
CA CYS A 405 14.88 25.37 -7.27
C CYS A 405 14.41 26.81 -7.28
N SER A 406 13.82 27.21 -8.40
CA SER A 406 13.08 28.47 -8.54
C SER A 406 11.63 28.14 -8.87
N VAL A 407 10.68 28.84 -8.25
CA VAL A 407 9.24 28.68 -8.45
C VAL A 407 8.68 29.99 -8.96
N TYR A 408 7.97 29.91 -10.07
CA TYR A 408 7.41 31.05 -10.79
C TYR A 408 5.89 30.93 -10.91
N ASP A 409 5.24 32.06 -11.08
CA ASP A 409 3.84 32.14 -11.46
C ASP A 409 3.70 31.71 -12.94
N PRO A 410 2.88 30.69 -13.25
CA PRO A 410 2.74 30.19 -14.61
C PRO A 410 2.01 31.15 -15.57
N GLU A 411 1.32 32.19 -15.07
CA GLU A 411 0.57 33.13 -15.91
C GLU A 411 1.42 34.33 -16.34
N ASN A 412 2.12 34.96 -15.41
CA ASN A 412 2.93 36.16 -15.67
C ASN A 412 4.46 35.91 -15.65
N GLY A 413 4.89 34.71 -15.25
CA GLY A 413 6.29 34.29 -15.25
C GLY A 413 7.15 34.88 -14.13
N VAL A 414 6.58 35.64 -13.18
CA VAL A 414 7.32 36.29 -12.08
C VAL A 414 7.84 35.26 -11.09
N LEU A 415 9.06 35.44 -10.59
CA LEU A 415 9.63 34.63 -9.52
C LEU A 415 8.86 34.83 -8.20
N LEU A 416 8.38 33.73 -7.64
CA LEU A 416 7.68 33.69 -6.34
C LEU A 416 8.63 33.29 -5.20
N MET A 417 9.50 32.33 -5.47
CA MET A 417 10.38 31.74 -4.46
C MET A 417 11.62 31.12 -5.12
N GLN A 418 12.75 31.20 -4.43
CA GLN A 418 14.00 30.59 -4.88
C GLN A 418 14.74 29.94 -3.71
N ILE A 419 15.24 28.73 -3.91
CA ILE A 419 16.11 27.99 -3.01
C ILE A 419 17.45 27.74 -3.67
N ALA A 420 18.53 28.05 -2.97
CA ALA A 420 19.87 27.65 -3.33
C ALA A 420 20.50 26.81 -2.19
N GLY A 421 21.16 25.72 -2.57
CA GLY A 421 21.93 24.89 -1.65
C GLY A 421 21.08 24.10 -0.65
N LEU A 422 19.94 23.53 -1.08
CA LEU A 422 19.16 22.60 -0.27
C LEU A 422 19.91 21.26 -0.15
N ARG A 423 20.30 20.91 1.07
CA ARG A 423 20.99 19.66 1.42
C ARG A 423 20.10 18.78 2.27
N PHE A 424 20.34 17.48 2.19
CA PHE A 424 19.49 16.48 2.81
C PHE A 424 20.22 15.67 3.87
N ALA A 425 19.49 15.28 4.91
CA ALA A 425 19.87 14.20 5.81
C ALA A 425 19.06 12.96 5.44
N LYS A 426 19.71 11.79 5.47
CA LYS A 426 19.00 10.51 5.36
C LYS A 426 18.32 10.23 6.71
N LEU A 427 17.02 9.95 6.66
CA LEU A 427 16.29 9.42 7.80
C LEU A 427 16.38 7.89 7.74
N ASP A 428 16.93 7.27 8.77
CA ASP A 428 16.99 5.83 8.87
C ASP A 428 15.61 5.29 9.23
N MET A 429 14.85 4.94 8.20
CA MET A 429 13.65 4.13 8.33
C MET A 429 14.10 2.72 8.73
N GLY A 430 13.42 2.10 9.71
CA GLY A 430 13.70 0.70 10.07
C GLY A 430 13.78 -0.18 8.82
N VAL A 431 14.66 -1.20 8.86
CA VAL A 431 14.97 -2.08 7.73
C VAL A 431 13.66 -2.56 7.09
N LYS A 432 13.31 -1.99 5.92
CA LYS A 432 12.29 -2.59 5.07
C LYS A 432 12.95 -3.81 4.43
N THR A 433 12.38 -4.98 4.66
CA THR A 433 12.63 -6.16 3.82
C THR A 433 12.47 -5.73 2.37
N ASP A 434 13.45 -6.07 1.51
CA ASP A 434 13.37 -5.82 0.08
C ASP A 434 11.98 -6.24 -0.43
N PRO A 435 11.19 -5.35 -1.05
CA PRO A 435 9.87 -5.69 -1.56
C PRO A 435 9.94 -6.75 -2.68
N HIS A 436 11.12 -6.96 -3.26
CA HIS A 436 11.31 -7.98 -4.29
C HIS A 436 11.44 -9.36 -3.66
N VAL A 437 10.30 -10.06 -3.63
CA VAL A 437 10.25 -11.50 -3.46
C VAL A 437 10.60 -12.13 -4.80
N PHE A 438 11.65 -12.96 -4.81
CA PHE A 438 11.94 -13.84 -5.93
C PHE A 438 10.89 -14.95 -5.96
N ASP A 439 10.34 -15.22 -7.13
CA ASP A 439 9.38 -16.28 -7.36
C ASP A 439 9.96 -17.30 -8.34
N CYS A 440 9.53 -18.56 -8.21
CA CYS A 440 9.88 -19.63 -9.14
C CYS A 440 8.64 -20.42 -9.57
N ILE A 441 8.76 -21.13 -10.69
CA ILE A 441 7.69 -22.03 -11.19
C ILE A 441 7.87 -23.39 -10.53
N SER A 442 6.80 -23.89 -9.91
CA SER A 442 6.72 -25.21 -9.29
C SER A 442 5.72 -26.09 -10.02
N TRP A 443 6.16 -27.27 -10.45
CA TRP A 443 5.33 -28.31 -11.04
C TRP A 443 5.04 -29.40 -10.01
N LYS A 444 3.77 -29.65 -9.71
CA LYS A 444 3.36 -30.79 -8.87
C LYS A 444 2.28 -31.63 -9.59
N PRO A 445 2.16 -32.92 -9.26
CA PRO A 445 1.13 -33.77 -9.85
C PRO A 445 -0.29 -33.19 -9.67
N GLY A 446 -1.08 -33.20 -10.73
CA GLY A 446 -2.46 -32.74 -10.68
C GLY A 446 -3.37 -33.78 -10.04
N ILE A 447 -3.73 -33.59 -8.77
CA ILE A 447 -4.52 -34.56 -7.99
C ILE A 447 -5.87 -34.94 -8.65
N THR A 448 -6.45 -34.04 -9.46
CA THR A 448 -7.69 -34.30 -10.22
C THR A 448 -7.55 -35.38 -11.28
N PHE A 449 -6.33 -35.73 -11.68
CA PHE A 449 -6.05 -36.73 -12.71
C PHE A 449 -5.67 -38.11 -12.12
N PHE A 450 -5.74 -38.27 -10.80
CA PHE A 450 -5.35 -39.52 -10.16
C PHE A 450 -6.51 -40.51 -10.12
N SER A 451 -6.23 -41.77 -10.44
CA SER A 451 -7.12 -42.86 -10.08
C SER A 451 -7.00 -43.17 -8.59
N GLN A 452 -8.02 -43.82 -8.02
CA GLN A 452 -8.00 -44.27 -6.63
C GLN A 452 -6.79 -45.19 -6.36
N GLU A 453 -6.45 -46.07 -7.30
CA GLU A 453 -5.27 -46.94 -7.24
C GLU A 453 -3.95 -46.15 -7.21
N LYS A 454 -3.88 -45.03 -7.95
CA LYS A 454 -2.69 -44.16 -8.01
C LYS A 454 -2.50 -43.33 -6.74
N LEU A 455 -3.59 -42.95 -6.08
CA LEU A 455 -3.54 -42.32 -4.75
C LEU A 455 -3.03 -43.30 -3.68
N ILE A 456 -3.44 -44.57 -3.77
CA ILE A 456 -3.03 -45.62 -2.83
C ILE A 456 -1.55 -46.00 -3.02
N SER A 457 -1.06 -46.03 -4.28
CA SER A 457 0.32 -46.45 -4.58
C SER A 457 1.39 -45.39 -4.29
N MET A 458 1.02 -44.18 -3.88
CA MET A 458 1.97 -43.06 -3.72
C MET A 458 2.93 -43.16 -2.51
N ASN A 459 2.71 -44.04 -1.51
CA ASN A 459 3.78 -44.67 -0.72
C ASN A 459 3.25 -45.74 0.27
N PRO A 460 3.88 -46.92 0.44
CA PRO A 460 3.36 -48.01 1.29
C PRO A 460 3.83 -48.02 2.76
N GLU A 461 4.73 -47.14 3.22
CA GLU A 461 5.46 -47.38 4.49
C GLU A 461 5.13 -46.45 5.67
N ASN A 462 4.34 -45.38 5.50
CA ASN A 462 3.91 -44.55 6.64
C ASN A 462 2.65 -43.72 6.32
N SER A 463 1.58 -43.90 7.09
CA SER A 463 0.26 -43.33 6.77
C SER A 463 0.11 -41.83 7.02
N GLU A 464 0.85 -41.27 7.99
CA GLU A 464 0.82 -39.82 8.28
C GLU A 464 1.44 -38.99 7.15
N ILE A 465 2.50 -39.51 6.52
CA ILE A 465 3.20 -38.86 5.38
C ILE A 465 2.29 -38.81 4.13
N GLN A 466 1.33 -39.72 4.01
CA GLN A 466 0.41 -39.77 2.85
C GLN A 466 -0.62 -38.63 2.86
N LEU A 467 -1.14 -38.25 4.03
CA LEU A 467 -2.15 -37.20 4.16
C LEU A 467 -1.56 -35.82 3.84
N ASP A 468 -0.34 -35.54 4.31
CA ASP A 468 0.33 -34.27 4.03
C ASP A 468 0.63 -34.08 2.54
N VAL A 469 1.05 -35.14 1.85
CA VAL A 469 1.25 -35.11 0.39
C VAL A 469 -0.06 -34.80 -0.33
N VAL A 470 -1.16 -35.45 0.06
CA VAL A 470 -2.48 -35.20 -0.55
C VAL A 470 -2.93 -33.76 -0.30
N ILE A 471 -2.83 -33.27 0.94
CA ILE A 471 -3.18 -31.88 1.30
C ILE A 471 -2.32 -30.90 0.49
N ASP A 472 -1.03 -31.16 0.34
CA ASP A 472 -0.12 -30.33 -0.45
C ASP A 472 -0.50 -30.29 -1.92
N LEU A 473 -0.92 -31.42 -2.50
CA LEU A 473 -1.39 -31.47 -3.88
C LEU A 473 -2.74 -30.75 -4.05
N VAL A 474 -3.64 -30.83 -3.06
CA VAL A 474 -4.91 -30.06 -3.05
C VAL A 474 -4.64 -28.56 -2.95
N ALA A 475 -3.76 -28.16 -2.04
CA ALA A 475 -3.33 -26.76 -1.85
C ALA A 475 -2.64 -26.20 -3.10
N HIS A 476 -1.77 -27.01 -3.73
CA HIS A 476 -1.14 -26.66 -5.01
C HIS A 476 -2.19 -26.53 -6.12
N LYS A 477 -3.16 -27.45 -6.19
CA LYS A 477 -4.22 -27.44 -7.21
C LYS A 477 -5.16 -26.24 -7.07
N LYS A 478 -5.50 -25.82 -5.86
CA LYS A 478 -6.39 -24.67 -5.66
C LYS A 478 -5.76 -23.69 -4.67
N PRO A 479 -5.00 -22.69 -5.16
CA PRO A 479 -4.63 -21.55 -4.34
C PRO A 479 -5.91 -20.87 -3.83
N GLY A 480 -5.95 -20.43 -2.57
CA GLY A 480 -7.14 -19.78 -2.01
C GLY A 480 -8.23 -20.73 -1.50
N LEU A 481 -7.88 -21.92 -1.00
CA LEU A 481 -8.87 -22.81 -0.37
C LEU A 481 -9.58 -22.13 0.80
N ARG A 482 -10.87 -22.40 0.93
CA ARG A 482 -11.62 -22.24 2.19
C ARG A 482 -11.68 -23.59 2.88
N ILE A 483 -11.05 -23.69 4.03
CA ILE A 483 -10.74 -24.96 4.69
C ILE A 483 -11.53 -25.04 5.98
N LEU A 484 -12.13 -26.20 6.22
CA LEU A 484 -12.70 -26.56 7.51
C LEU A 484 -11.93 -27.76 8.08
N GLU A 485 -11.24 -27.59 9.19
CA GLU A 485 -10.62 -28.68 9.94
C GLU A 485 -11.45 -28.98 11.18
N VAL A 486 -11.99 -30.19 11.26
CA VAL A 486 -12.82 -30.66 12.38
C VAL A 486 -12.07 -31.73 13.15
N ASN A 487 -11.83 -31.47 14.43
CA ASN A 487 -11.17 -32.40 15.33
C ASN A 487 -12.12 -33.01 16.38
N LEU A 488 -12.38 -34.30 16.21
CA LEU A 488 -13.16 -35.15 17.13
C LEU A 488 -12.27 -36.23 17.79
N ASN A 489 -10.95 -36.14 17.63
CA ASN A 489 -10.01 -37.07 18.25
C ASN A 489 -9.41 -36.45 19.52
N PRO A 490 -9.66 -37.01 20.72
CA PRO A 490 -9.17 -36.46 21.98
C PRO A 490 -7.67 -36.68 22.21
N THR A 491 -6.99 -37.46 21.37
CA THR A 491 -5.56 -37.79 21.53
C THR A 491 -4.62 -36.91 20.70
N GLU A 492 -5.14 -36.24 19.68
CA GLU A 492 -4.33 -35.53 18.69
C GLU A 492 -4.81 -34.09 18.59
N ILE A 493 -4.10 -33.17 19.25
CA ILE A 493 -4.56 -31.78 19.43
C ILE A 493 -4.09 -30.87 18.28
N MET A 494 -3.08 -31.29 17.53
CA MET A 494 -2.34 -30.47 16.57
C MET A 494 -3.12 -30.26 15.26
N SER A 495 -2.83 -29.21 14.50
CA SER A 495 -3.51 -28.93 13.21
C SER A 495 -2.77 -29.57 12.04
N VAL A 496 -3.43 -30.41 11.22
CA VAL A 496 -2.75 -31.01 10.05
C VAL A 496 -2.32 -29.92 9.07
N TRP A 497 -3.13 -28.87 8.95
CA TRP A 497 -2.85 -27.79 8.01
C TRP A 497 -1.57 -27.02 8.36
N PHE A 498 -1.39 -26.67 9.64
CA PHE A 498 -0.30 -25.80 10.10
C PHE A 498 0.94 -26.54 10.63
N GLU A 499 0.84 -27.81 11.04
CA GLU A 499 2.00 -28.52 11.64
C GLU A 499 3.22 -28.67 10.72
N PRO A 500 3.10 -28.88 9.39
CA PRO A 500 4.27 -28.98 8.53
C PRO A 500 5.10 -27.69 8.39
N GLY A 501 4.67 -26.60 9.03
CA GLY A 501 5.32 -25.29 9.00
C GLY A 501 4.81 -24.40 7.86
N ASP A 502 5.53 -23.30 7.62
CA ASP A 502 5.20 -22.31 6.59
C ASP A 502 5.54 -22.83 5.17
N LEU A 503 4.75 -23.78 4.69
CA LEU A 503 4.81 -24.24 3.32
C LEU A 503 4.15 -23.20 2.40
N PRO A 504 4.84 -22.68 1.36
CA PRO A 504 4.28 -21.67 0.46
C PRO A 504 2.98 -22.10 -0.23
N SER A 505 2.79 -23.40 -0.47
CA SER A 505 1.55 -23.93 -1.05
C SER A 505 0.35 -23.83 -0.11
N ARG A 506 0.56 -23.87 1.21
CA ARG A 506 -0.51 -23.85 2.22
C ARG A 506 -0.78 -22.47 2.79
N SER A 507 0.10 -21.47 2.58
CA SER A 507 -0.08 -20.11 3.11
C SER A 507 -1.10 -19.27 2.34
N ALA A 508 -1.42 -19.64 1.10
CA ALA A 508 -2.29 -18.89 0.21
C ALA A 508 -3.80 -19.14 0.41
N TYR A 509 -4.26 -19.67 1.55
CA TYR A 509 -5.68 -19.97 1.80
C TYR A 509 -6.52 -18.69 1.97
N LEU A 510 -7.80 -18.74 1.58
CA LEU A 510 -8.72 -17.61 1.73
C LEU A 510 -9.33 -17.57 3.13
N GLN A 511 -9.67 -18.73 3.68
CA GLN A 511 -10.29 -18.88 5.00
C GLN A 511 -9.88 -20.23 5.60
N TYR A 512 -9.57 -20.25 6.89
CA TYR A 512 -9.33 -21.47 7.63
C TYR A 512 -10.19 -21.48 8.89
N ASP A 513 -11.06 -22.47 9.01
CA ASP A 513 -11.96 -22.63 10.14
C ASP A 513 -11.63 -23.94 10.87
N PHE A 514 -11.33 -23.85 12.17
CA PHE A 514 -11.07 -25.02 13.00
C PHE A 514 -12.24 -25.25 13.95
N ALA A 515 -12.70 -26.48 14.06
CA ALA A 515 -13.82 -26.85 14.92
C ALA A 515 -13.48 -28.07 15.78
N SER A 516 -13.80 -28.05 17.07
CA SER A 516 -13.61 -29.20 17.97
C SER A 516 -14.74 -29.29 18.98
N ASP A 517 -15.06 -30.49 19.45
CA ASP A 517 -16.04 -30.72 20.53
C ASP A 517 -15.43 -30.56 21.94
N ASN A 518 -14.09 -30.43 22.04
CA ASN A 518 -13.37 -30.22 23.28
C ASN A 518 -12.90 -28.76 23.43
N ALA A 519 -13.44 -28.07 24.44
CA ALA A 519 -13.09 -26.67 24.71
C ALA A 519 -11.62 -26.46 25.10
N LYS A 520 -10.96 -27.45 25.72
CA LYS A 520 -9.54 -27.32 26.10
C LYS A 520 -8.63 -27.33 24.88
N ASP A 521 -8.91 -28.24 23.95
CA ASP A 521 -8.14 -28.40 22.71
C ASP A 521 -8.29 -27.15 21.83
N LEU A 522 -9.51 -26.61 21.75
CA LEU A 522 -9.81 -25.37 21.02
C LEU A 522 -9.00 -24.17 21.54
N VAL A 523 -8.91 -23.98 22.86
CA VAL A 523 -8.12 -22.89 23.46
C VAL A 523 -6.63 -23.04 23.14
N SER A 524 -6.12 -24.27 23.16
CA SER A 524 -4.70 -24.53 22.85
C SER A 524 -4.37 -24.18 21.39
N ILE A 525 -5.18 -24.63 20.43
CA ILE A 525 -5.00 -24.33 19.00
C ILE A 525 -5.19 -22.84 18.72
N GLN A 526 -6.22 -22.23 19.31
CA GLN A 526 -6.46 -20.80 19.15
C GLN A 526 -5.27 -19.99 19.68
N SER A 527 -4.67 -20.36 20.81
CA SER A 527 -3.49 -19.66 21.33
C SER A 527 -2.27 -19.74 20.39
N LYS A 528 -2.12 -20.87 19.67
CA LYS A 528 -0.99 -21.12 18.77
C LYS A 528 -1.16 -20.47 17.39
N TYR A 529 -2.38 -20.45 16.85
CA TYR A 529 -2.61 -20.10 15.44
C TYR A 529 -3.50 -18.86 15.20
N LYS A 530 -3.99 -18.19 16.24
CA LYS A 530 -4.83 -16.97 16.09
C LYS A 530 -4.12 -15.79 15.40
N THR A 531 -2.78 -15.77 15.38
CA THR A 531 -2.01 -14.74 14.69
C THR A 531 -2.02 -14.90 13.16
N ASN A 532 -2.37 -16.08 12.66
CA ASN A 532 -2.44 -16.33 11.23
C ASN A 532 -3.66 -15.61 10.64
N SER A 533 -3.52 -15.08 9.42
CA SER A 533 -4.60 -14.35 8.75
C SER A 533 -5.80 -15.25 8.45
N ASN A 534 -7.01 -14.70 8.50
CA ASN A 534 -8.25 -15.36 8.07
C ASN A 534 -8.52 -16.72 8.76
N THR A 535 -8.19 -16.83 10.05
CA THR A 535 -8.48 -18.04 10.85
C THR A 535 -9.63 -17.82 11.83
N SER A 536 -10.57 -18.78 11.92
CA SER A 536 -11.63 -18.80 12.95
C SER A 536 -11.68 -20.13 13.70
N PHE A 537 -12.23 -20.10 14.92
CA PHE A 537 -12.24 -21.25 15.84
C PHE A 537 -13.66 -21.44 16.42
N PHE A 538 -14.21 -22.64 16.32
CA PHE A 538 -15.58 -22.97 16.71
C PHE A 538 -15.65 -24.16 17.67
N LEU A 539 -16.49 -24.07 18.70
CA LEU A 539 -16.81 -25.20 19.57
C LEU A 539 -18.02 -25.95 19.00
N LEU A 540 -17.84 -27.24 18.69
CA LEU A 540 -18.91 -28.11 18.22
C LEU A 540 -19.71 -28.66 19.40
N ASN A 541 -21.02 -28.65 19.27
CA ASN A 541 -21.90 -29.33 20.20
C ASN A 541 -22.58 -30.49 19.47
N THR A 542 -22.07 -31.70 19.70
CA THR A 542 -22.52 -32.95 19.07
C THR A 542 -23.94 -33.38 19.48
N THR A 543 -24.56 -32.70 20.45
CA THR A 543 -25.89 -33.05 20.99
C THR A 543 -27.05 -32.19 20.45
N LYS A 544 -26.77 -31.14 19.66
CA LYS A 544 -27.80 -30.29 19.04
C LYS A 544 -27.76 -30.43 17.51
N GLU A 545 -28.90 -30.71 16.89
CA GLU A 545 -29.06 -30.85 15.42
C GLU A 545 -28.67 -29.59 14.61
N ALA A 546 -28.48 -28.44 15.26
CA ALA A 546 -27.95 -27.22 14.65
C ALA A 546 -26.66 -26.80 15.37
N SER A 547 -25.53 -27.27 14.88
CA SER A 547 -24.20 -26.91 15.38
C SER A 547 -23.63 -25.67 14.68
N VAL A 548 -22.77 -24.96 15.42
CA VAL A 548 -22.30 -23.56 15.35
C VAL A 548 -21.49 -23.18 14.10
N LEU A 549 -21.49 -23.99 13.05
CA LEU A 549 -20.85 -23.62 11.79
C LEU A 549 -21.69 -22.56 11.05
N PRO A 550 -21.09 -21.57 10.39
CA PRO A 550 -21.85 -20.55 9.67
C PRO A 550 -22.74 -21.21 8.62
N SER A 551 -24.06 -21.04 8.71
CA SER A 551 -25.07 -21.69 7.86
C SER A 551 -24.97 -21.35 6.36
N HIS A 552 -24.05 -20.46 5.98
CA HIS A 552 -23.80 -20.00 4.61
C HIS A 552 -22.34 -20.18 4.16
N ALA A 553 -21.48 -20.81 4.96
CA ALA A 553 -20.07 -21.04 4.58
C ALA A 553 -19.97 -22.22 3.61
N THR A 554 -19.40 -21.96 2.43
CA THR A 554 -19.01 -23.01 1.47
C THR A 554 -17.52 -23.27 1.64
N TYR A 555 -17.15 -24.53 1.88
CA TYR A 555 -15.76 -24.97 2.03
C TYR A 555 -15.31 -25.71 0.78
N ASP A 556 -14.03 -25.56 0.46
CA ASP A 556 -13.37 -26.20 -0.68
C ASP A 556 -12.61 -27.46 -0.26
N LEU A 557 -12.17 -27.53 1.01
CA LEU A 557 -11.54 -28.69 1.63
C LEU A 557 -12.08 -28.86 3.06
N VAL A 558 -12.47 -30.08 3.42
CA VAL A 558 -12.85 -30.44 4.79
C VAL A 558 -11.92 -31.55 5.27
N ILE A 559 -11.26 -31.32 6.41
CA ILE A 559 -10.38 -32.27 7.07
C ILE A 559 -11.09 -32.76 8.32
N LEU A 560 -11.39 -34.06 8.40
CA LEU A 560 -12.08 -34.68 9.54
C LEU A 560 -11.11 -35.60 10.28
N LYS A 561 -10.83 -35.27 11.55
CA LYS A 561 -10.07 -36.13 12.47
C LYS A 561 -11.03 -36.85 13.39
N ILE A 562 -11.05 -38.17 13.29
CA ILE A 562 -11.91 -39.05 14.08
C ILE A 562 -11.06 -40.17 14.71
N SER A 563 -11.43 -40.59 15.93
CA SER A 563 -10.83 -41.77 16.55
C SER A 563 -11.38 -43.05 15.90
N LYS A 564 -10.53 -44.06 15.68
CA LYS A 564 -10.92 -45.37 15.09
C LYS A 564 -12.04 -46.08 15.88
N THR A 565 -12.22 -45.76 17.15
CA THR A 565 -13.09 -46.52 18.06
C THR A 565 -14.57 -46.14 18.01
N SER A 566 -14.99 -45.17 17.19
CA SER A 566 -16.37 -44.63 17.21
C SER A 566 -17.27 -45.00 16.04
N VAL A 567 -16.90 -45.96 15.17
CA VAL A 567 -17.82 -46.52 14.17
C VAL A 567 -17.78 -48.05 14.21
N ILE A 568 -18.58 -48.64 15.10
CA ILE A 568 -19.17 -49.95 14.84
C ILE A 568 -20.67 -49.71 14.83
N ASP A 569 -21.20 -49.38 13.65
CA ASP A 569 -22.54 -49.84 13.30
C ASP A 569 -22.45 -50.59 11.96
N GLN A 570 -22.95 -51.82 12.04
CA GLN A 570 -22.84 -52.99 11.19
C GLN A 570 -22.87 -52.75 9.66
N SER A 571 -21.88 -53.27 8.90
CA SER A 571 -22.05 -54.06 7.65
C SER A 571 -20.85 -54.08 6.65
N VAL A 572 -19.61 -54.36 7.07
CA VAL A 572 -18.57 -54.89 6.13
C VAL A 572 -17.62 -55.83 6.88
N PRO A 573 -17.29 -57.05 6.38
CA PRO A 573 -16.32 -57.92 7.04
C PRO A 573 -14.92 -57.34 6.95
N SER A 574 -14.22 -57.31 8.08
CA SER A 574 -12.83 -56.89 8.21
C SER A 574 -11.89 -58.01 7.76
N ASP A 575 -11.06 -57.75 6.76
CA ASP A 575 -9.78 -58.41 6.56
C ASP A 575 -8.70 -57.34 6.33
N GLY A 576 -7.64 -57.38 7.14
CA GLY A 576 -6.34 -56.75 6.85
C GLY A 576 -6.02 -55.43 7.59
N ASP A 577 -5.02 -55.50 8.47
CA ASP A 577 -4.36 -54.39 9.14
C ASP A 577 -3.81 -53.34 8.16
N SER A 578 -4.44 -52.16 8.09
CA SER A 578 -3.86 -50.90 7.60
C SER A 578 -4.73 -49.70 8.04
N PRO A 579 -4.16 -48.48 8.21
CA PRO A 579 -4.93 -47.28 8.53
C PRO A 579 -5.76 -46.84 7.33
N ALA A 580 -7.06 -47.15 7.34
CA ALA A 580 -8.00 -46.69 6.32
C ALA A 580 -8.46 -45.24 6.63
N TRP A 581 -7.95 -44.29 5.85
CA TRP A 581 -8.59 -42.98 5.68
C TRP A 581 -9.62 -43.09 4.55
N SER A 582 -10.77 -42.43 4.71
CA SER A 582 -11.83 -42.40 3.69
C SER A 582 -11.90 -41.00 3.09
N LEU A 583 -11.39 -40.83 1.87
CA LEU A 583 -11.57 -39.59 1.12
C LEU A 583 -12.99 -39.58 0.54
N TYR A 584 -13.92 -38.88 1.19
CA TYR A 584 -15.23 -38.60 0.59
C TYR A 584 -15.07 -37.46 -0.41
N THR A 585 -14.66 -37.77 -1.63
CA THR A 585 -15.00 -36.90 -2.75
C THR A 585 -16.49 -37.10 -3.00
N ASN A 586 -17.29 -36.04 -3.04
CA ASN A 586 -18.60 -36.16 -3.68
C ASN A 586 -18.33 -36.75 -5.07
N GLU A 587 -18.78 -37.99 -5.29
CA GLU A 587 -19.03 -38.47 -6.63
C GLU A 587 -20.11 -37.55 -7.19
N VAL A 588 -19.66 -36.47 -7.84
CA VAL A 588 -20.46 -35.92 -8.92
C VAL A 588 -20.46 -37.05 -9.94
N GLU A 589 -21.52 -37.85 -9.94
CA GLU A 589 -21.93 -38.58 -11.13
C GLU A 589 -21.94 -37.53 -12.25
N ILE A 590 -20.86 -37.47 -13.02
CA ILE A 590 -20.90 -36.83 -14.32
C ILE A 590 -21.81 -37.75 -15.12
N ARG A 591 -23.11 -37.47 -15.09
CA ARG A 591 -24.00 -37.90 -16.16
C ARG A 591 -23.43 -37.28 -17.43
N VAL A 592 -22.52 -37.99 -18.08
CA VAL A 592 -22.04 -37.68 -19.41
C VAL A 592 -23.28 -37.81 -20.29
N LYS A 593 -23.99 -36.69 -20.50
CA LYS A 593 -24.88 -36.58 -21.64
C LYS A 593 -23.96 -36.79 -22.85
N SER A 594 -24.10 -37.95 -23.49
CA SER A 594 -23.33 -38.37 -24.67
C SER A 594 -23.65 -37.46 -25.85
N HIS A 595 -23.11 -36.24 -25.83
CA HIS A 595 -22.99 -35.42 -27.02
C HIS A 595 -21.72 -35.90 -27.75
N PRO A 596 -21.75 -36.05 -29.07
CA PRO A 596 -20.56 -36.36 -29.85
C PRO A 596 -19.52 -35.24 -29.64
N ARG A 597 -18.30 -35.62 -29.26
CA ARG A 597 -17.18 -34.71 -29.05
C ARG A 597 -16.46 -34.50 -30.37
N ASN A 598 -16.35 -33.26 -30.85
CA ASN A 598 -15.73 -32.97 -32.14
C ASN A 598 -14.31 -32.43 -31.94
N LEU A 599 -13.33 -33.07 -32.59
CA LEU A 599 -11.91 -32.72 -32.51
C LEU A 599 -11.38 -32.37 -33.92
N SER A 600 -10.86 -31.16 -34.07
CA SER A 600 -10.14 -30.71 -35.26
C SER A 600 -8.64 -30.82 -35.02
N VAL A 601 -7.97 -31.75 -35.69
CA VAL A 601 -6.50 -31.90 -35.62
C VAL A 601 -5.90 -31.02 -36.70
N VAL A 602 -5.24 -29.93 -36.30
CA VAL A 602 -4.69 -28.92 -37.21
C VAL A 602 -3.19 -29.11 -37.36
N ARG A 603 -2.73 -29.05 -38.61
CA ARG A 603 -1.30 -29.07 -38.97
C ARG A 603 -0.93 -27.78 -39.68
N LEU A 604 0.01 -27.03 -39.11
CA LEU A 604 0.52 -25.77 -39.67
C LEU A 604 1.68 -26.01 -40.64
N SER A 605 2.38 -27.14 -40.54
CA SER A 605 3.50 -27.53 -41.40
C SER A 605 3.17 -28.78 -42.22
N GLU A 606 3.56 -28.81 -43.49
CA GLU A 606 3.44 -30.00 -44.35
C GLU A 606 4.30 -31.16 -43.87
N ASN A 607 5.37 -30.84 -43.14
CA ASN A 607 6.31 -31.82 -42.60
C ASN A 607 5.77 -32.51 -41.34
N THR A 608 4.66 -32.03 -40.78
CA THR A 608 4.00 -32.66 -39.63
C THR A 608 3.22 -33.90 -40.11
N PRO A 609 3.57 -35.11 -39.63
CA PRO A 609 2.88 -36.33 -40.05
C PRO A 609 1.41 -36.32 -39.64
N SER A 610 0.60 -37.15 -40.28
CA SER A 610 -0.79 -37.38 -39.86
C SER A 610 -0.84 -37.96 -38.43
N LEU A 611 -1.98 -37.78 -37.76
CA LEU A 611 -2.20 -38.29 -36.41
C LEU A 611 -1.79 -39.77 -36.28
N ASP A 612 -0.97 -40.09 -35.27
CA ASP A 612 -0.50 -41.45 -35.02
C ASP A 612 -1.68 -42.43 -34.83
N SER A 613 -1.54 -43.66 -35.32
CA SER A 613 -2.57 -44.68 -35.25
C SER A 613 -2.98 -45.06 -33.81
N SER A 614 -2.04 -45.07 -32.86
CA SER A 614 -2.33 -45.35 -31.45
C SER A 614 -3.13 -44.22 -30.81
N LEU A 615 -2.72 -42.97 -31.06
CA LEU A 615 -3.41 -41.78 -30.57
C LEU A 615 -4.82 -41.66 -31.18
N LYS A 616 -4.95 -41.93 -32.48
CA LYS A 616 -6.26 -41.94 -33.18
C LYS A 616 -7.20 -42.99 -32.59
N ALA A 617 -6.69 -44.18 -32.27
CA ALA A 617 -7.46 -45.23 -31.63
C ALA A 617 -7.87 -44.85 -30.18
N ALA A 618 -6.94 -44.29 -29.40
CA ALA A 618 -7.20 -43.86 -28.02
C ALA A 618 -8.28 -42.76 -27.95
N LEU A 619 -8.18 -41.74 -28.80
CA LEU A 619 -9.17 -40.66 -28.90
C LEU A 619 -10.53 -41.19 -29.39
N GLY A 620 -10.54 -42.12 -30.36
CA GLY A 620 -11.76 -42.77 -30.83
C GLY A 620 -12.49 -43.54 -29.73
N LEU A 621 -11.76 -44.31 -28.91
CA LEU A 621 -12.31 -45.01 -27.74
C LEU A 621 -12.91 -44.04 -26.70
N SER A 622 -12.35 -42.84 -26.61
CA SER A 622 -12.82 -41.76 -25.73
C SER A 622 -13.99 -40.94 -26.29
N GLY A 623 -14.51 -41.31 -27.45
CA GLY A 623 -15.72 -40.73 -28.06
C GLY A 623 -15.48 -39.51 -28.95
N TRP A 624 -14.22 -39.23 -29.34
CA TRP A 624 -13.89 -38.11 -30.22
C TRP A 624 -14.14 -38.43 -31.70
N LYS A 625 -14.86 -37.54 -32.39
CA LYS A 625 -14.95 -37.50 -33.86
C LYS A 625 -13.84 -36.62 -34.39
N ILE A 626 -12.88 -37.23 -35.08
CA ILE A 626 -11.64 -36.59 -35.50
C ILE A 626 -11.76 -36.09 -36.94
N THR A 627 -11.52 -34.81 -37.14
CA THR A 627 -11.39 -34.17 -38.45
C THR A 627 -9.95 -33.70 -38.62
N ASP A 628 -9.23 -34.27 -39.58
CA ASP A 628 -7.88 -33.83 -39.95
C ASP A 628 -7.96 -32.57 -40.82
N VAL A 629 -7.41 -31.45 -40.33
CA VAL A 629 -7.40 -30.15 -41.00
C VAL A 629 -5.96 -29.80 -41.35
N THR A 630 -5.69 -29.65 -42.64
CA THR A 630 -4.39 -29.16 -43.12
C THR A 630 -4.50 -27.67 -43.35
N TYR A 631 -3.44 -26.92 -43.03
CA TYR A 631 -3.43 -25.48 -43.23
C TYR A 631 -3.79 -25.11 -44.69
N SER A 632 -4.70 -24.15 -44.83
CA SER A 632 -5.03 -23.47 -46.08
C SER A 632 -5.41 -22.03 -45.73
N SER A 633 -5.55 -21.14 -46.71
CA SER A 633 -5.80 -19.69 -46.50
C SER A 633 -7.14 -19.35 -45.83
N ASN A 634 -7.89 -20.33 -45.28
CA ASN A 634 -9.13 -20.16 -44.54
C ASN A 634 -9.31 -21.32 -43.52
N ILE A 635 -8.44 -21.42 -42.50
CA ILE A 635 -8.67 -22.38 -41.41
C ILE A 635 -9.83 -21.87 -40.56
N VAL A 636 -11.02 -22.44 -40.77
CA VAL A 636 -12.20 -22.19 -39.92
C VAL A 636 -12.51 -23.48 -39.18
N ALA A 637 -12.12 -23.56 -37.92
CA ALA A 637 -12.62 -24.62 -37.04
C ALA A 637 -14.10 -24.34 -36.74
N GLU A 638 -14.97 -25.33 -36.97
CA GLU A 638 -16.40 -25.19 -36.66
C GLU A 638 -16.59 -24.78 -35.19
N THR A 639 -17.54 -23.87 -34.95
CA THR A 639 -17.82 -23.36 -33.61
C THR A 639 -18.25 -24.50 -32.69
N GLY A 640 -17.60 -24.64 -31.54
CA GLY A 640 -17.87 -25.72 -30.58
C GLY A 640 -17.05 -26.99 -30.81
N THR A 641 -16.02 -26.94 -31.66
CA THR A 641 -15.02 -28.02 -31.78
C THR A 641 -13.79 -27.74 -30.92
N VAL A 642 -13.10 -28.77 -30.46
CA VAL A 642 -11.78 -28.62 -29.81
C VAL A 642 -10.70 -28.70 -30.89
N VAL A 643 -9.71 -27.83 -30.83
CA VAL A 643 -8.59 -27.76 -31.78
C VAL A 643 -7.35 -28.39 -31.13
N LEU A 644 -6.71 -29.32 -31.83
CA LEU A 644 -5.45 -29.95 -31.40
C LEU A 644 -4.33 -29.62 -32.39
N VAL A 645 -3.24 -29.04 -31.91
CA VAL A 645 -2.03 -28.73 -32.71
C VAL A 645 -0.86 -29.57 -32.21
N LEU A 646 -0.20 -30.31 -33.11
CA LEU A 646 0.86 -31.29 -32.79
C LEU A 646 2.21 -30.98 -33.44
N ASP A 647 2.32 -29.90 -34.22
CA ASP A 647 3.50 -29.63 -35.04
C ASP A 647 4.83 -29.60 -34.25
N GLU A 648 4.81 -29.01 -33.05
CA GLU A 648 6.00 -28.85 -32.21
C GLU A 648 6.43 -30.12 -31.43
N LEU A 649 5.71 -31.24 -31.63
CA LEU A 649 6.24 -32.56 -31.28
C LEU A 649 7.33 -33.02 -32.25
N TYR A 650 7.37 -32.44 -33.45
CA TYR A 650 8.28 -32.83 -34.53
C TYR A 650 9.28 -31.72 -34.87
N ALA A 651 8.83 -30.47 -35.02
CA ALA A 651 9.71 -29.34 -35.37
C ALA A 651 9.18 -27.97 -34.85
N PRO A 652 10.07 -27.02 -34.49
CA PRO A 652 9.70 -25.71 -33.97
C PRO A 652 9.09 -24.79 -35.05
N VAL A 653 7.76 -24.82 -35.23
CA VAL A 653 7.08 -24.04 -36.29
C VAL A 653 7.21 -22.53 -36.11
N LEU A 654 7.15 -22.03 -34.87
CA LEU A 654 7.15 -20.59 -34.61
C LEU A 654 8.47 -19.87 -34.92
N THR A 655 9.58 -20.60 -35.01
CA THR A 655 10.89 -20.01 -35.32
C THR A 655 11.00 -19.44 -36.73
N HIS A 656 10.25 -20.02 -37.68
CA HIS A 656 10.31 -19.67 -39.10
C HIS A 656 8.89 -19.61 -39.70
N ILE A 657 7.91 -19.14 -38.92
CA ILE A 657 6.52 -19.07 -39.35
C ILE A 657 6.36 -18.15 -40.57
N ASN A 658 5.70 -18.63 -41.62
CA ASN A 658 5.42 -17.84 -42.81
C ASN A 658 4.07 -17.09 -42.70
N ALA A 659 3.79 -16.17 -43.63
CA ALA A 659 2.58 -15.33 -43.59
C ALA A 659 1.28 -16.16 -43.56
N THR A 660 1.17 -17.22 -44.37
CA THR A 660 -0.02 -18.06 -44.43
C THR A 660 -0.22 -18.86 -43.14
N GLN A 661 0.85 -19.37 -42.55
CA GLN A 661 0.81 -20.06 -41.26
C GLN A 661 0.42 -19.10 -40.13
N TRP A 662 0.90 -17.85 -40.19
CA TRP A 662 0.54 -16.81 -39.23
C TRP A 662 -0.94 -16.45 -39.31
N GLU A 663 -1.48 -16.22 -40.51
CA GLU A 663 -2.91 -15.97 -40.73
C GLU A 663 -3.78 -17.14 -40.23
N GLY A 664 -3.35 -18.38 -40.48
CA GLY A 664 -4.03 -19.57 -39.96
C GLY A 664 -4.01 -19.64 -38.44
N LEU A 665 -2.88 -19.30 -37.81
CA LEU A 665 -2.75 -19.27 -36.36
C LEU A 665 -3.62 -18.18 -35.72
N GLU A 666 -3.68 -16.99 -36.33
CA GLU A 666 -4.57 -15.90 -35.92
C GLU A 666 -6.03 -16.35 -35.97
N ALA A 667 -6.46 -16.97 -37.07
CA ALA A 667 -7.82 -17.50 -37.20
C ALA A 667 -8.16 -18.56 -36.14
N LEU A 668 -7.21 -19.45 -35.81
CA LEU A 668 -7.42 -20.47 -34.77
C LEU A 668 -7.55 -19.86 -33.38
N ILE A 669 -6.66 -18.93 -33.03
CA ILE A 669 -6.67 -18.25 -31.72
C ILE A 669 -7.96 -17.44 -31.57
N SER A 670 -8.38 -16.73 -32.62
CA SER A 670 -9.60 -15.90 -32.62
C SER A 670 -10.90 -16.69 -32.81
N SER A 671 -10.86 -18.01 -33.00
CA SER A 671 -12.06 -18.83 -33.25
C SER A 671 -12.99 -18.99 -32.04
N GLY A 672 -12.51 -18.69 -30.83
CA GLY A 672 -13.23 -18.94 -29.57
C GLY A 672 -13.35 -20.43 -29.18
N ASN A 673 -12.79 -21.34 -29.98
CA ASN A 673 -12.72 -22.76 -29.68
C ASN A 673 -11.63 -23.04 -28.62
N HIS A 674 -11.74 -24.17 -27.91
CA HIS A 674 -10.65 -24.64 -27.04
C HIS A 674 -9.50 -25.12 -27.91
N LEU A 675 -8.32 -24.51 -27.75
CA LEU A 675 -7.11 -24.89 -28.46
C LEU A 675 -6.14 -25.56 -27.49
N LEU A 676 -5.74 -26.80 -27.80
CA LEU A 676 -4.67 -27.52 -27.13
C LEU A 676 -3.44 -27.58 -28.05
N TRP A 677 -2.37 -26.90 -27.65
CA TRP A 677 -1.08 -26.95 -28.32
C TRP A 677 -0.15 -27.93 -27.62
N VAL A 678 0.38 -28.91 -28.34
CA VAL A 678 1.28 -29.93 -27.76
C VAL A 678 2.70 -29.68 -28.23
N THR A 679 3.62 -29.48 -27.29
CA THR A 679 5.01 -29.09 -27.58
C THR A 679 6.00 -29.77 -26.64
N LYS A 680 7.13 -30.27 -27.16
CA LYS A 680 8.09 -31.06 -26.36
C LYS A 680 9.37 -30.25 -26.05
N GLY A 681 9.95 -30.49 -24.88
CA GLY A 681 11.32 -30.05 -24.56
C GLY A 681 11.48 -28.57 -24.20
N ALA A 682 10.38 -27.84 -24.04
CA ALA A 682 10.34 -26.40 -23.72
C ALA A 682 10.24 -26.09 -22.22
N GLN A 683 9.71 -27.02 -21.42
CA GLN A 683 9.45 -26.86 -19.98
C GLN A 683 9.85 -28.11 -19.21
N ASP A 684 10.24 -27.93 -17.95
CA ASP A 684 10.72 -28.98 -17.03
C ASP A 684 11.84 -29.85 -17.63
N LYS A 685 13.11 -29.45 -17.40
CA LYS A 685 14.33 -29.88 -18.11
C LYS A 685 14.30 -29.54 -19.61
N VAL A 686 14.65 -28.29 -19.90
CA VAL A 686 14.68 -27.74 -21.27
C VAL A 686 15.71 -28.50 -22.12
N THR A 687 15.25 -29.06 -23.23
CA THR A 687 16.08 -29.73 -24.24
C THR A 687 16.06 -29.01 -25.58
N ASN A 688 14.99 -28.27 -25.88
CA ASN A 688 14.87 -27.44 -27.08
C ASN A 688 14.17 -26.12 -26.75
N PRO A 689 14.91 -25.03 -26.50
CA PRO A 689 14.33 -23.75 -26.11
C PRO A 689 13.48 -23.09 -27.22
N ASN A 690 13.68 -23.46 -28.48
CA ASN A 690 12.90 -22.91 -29.59
C ASN A 690 11.41 -23.29 -29.52
N ASN A 691 11.08 -24.41 -28.86
CA ASN A 691 9.71 -24.85 -28.64
C ASN A 691 8.98 -24.08 -27.51
N ALA A 692 9.65 -23.14 -26.84
CA ALA A 692 9.04 -22.33 -25.78
C ALA A 692 8.33 -21.06 -26.31
N LEU A 693 8.50 -20.71 -27.59
CA LEU A 693 7.92 -19.49 -28.17
C LEU A 693 6.39 -19.46 -28.05
N VAL A 694 5.73 -20.62 -28.16
CA VAL A 694 4.28 -20.74 -28.04
C VAL A 694 3.77 -20.32 -26.67
N GLN A 695 4.56 -20.54 -25.61
CA GLN A 695 4.19 -20.13 -24.26
C GLN A 695 4.04 -18.62 -24.16
N GLY A 696 4.99 -17.87 -24.72
CA GLY A 696 4.93 -16.41 -24.76
C GLY A 696 3.75 -15.91 -25.60
N LEU A 697 3.57 -16.50 -26.79
CA LEU A 697 2.49 -16.13 -27.71
C LEU A 697 1.11 -16.32 -27.07
N LEU A 698 0.82 -17.51 -26.51
CA LEU A 698 -0.48 -17.80 -25.91
C LEU A 698 -0.68 -17.04 -24.59
N CYS A 699 0.39 -16.73 -23.84
CA CYS A 699 0.31 -15.84 -22.67
C CYS A 699 -0.13 -14.42 -23.05
N VAL A 700 0.40 -13.86 -24.12
CA VAL A 700 -0.03 -12.55 -24.64
C VAL A 700 -1.46 -12.63 -25.16
N GLY A 701 -1.77 -13.65 -25.96
CA GLY A 701 -3.12 -13.85 -26.52
C GLY A 701 -4.21 -13.92 -25.43
N ARG A 702 -4.00 -14.67 -24.34
CA ARG A 702 -4.95 -14.74 -23.21
C ARG A 702 -5.11 -13.40 -22.46
N ARG A 703 -4.10 -12.52 -22.48
CA ARG A 703 -4.16 -11.20 -21.84
C ARG A 703 -4.86 -10.18 -22.72
N GLU A 704 -4.69 -10.27 -24.02
CA GLU A 704 -5.35 -9.39 -25.00
C GLU A 704 -6.81 -9.77 -25.21
N ASP A 705 -7.12 -11.07 -25.26
CA ASP A 705 -8.49 -11.61 -25.33
C ASP A 705 -8.77 -12.58 -24.18
N PRO A 706 -9.42 -12.12 -23.10
CA PRO A 706 -9.80 -12.97 -21.97
C PRO A 706 -10.80 -14.09 -22.30
N SER A 707 -11.43 -14.06 -23.49
CA SER A 707 -12.35 -15.12 -23.94
C SER A 707 -11.62 -16.27 -24.65
N ALA A 708 -10.35 -16.09 -25.01
CA ALA A 708 -9.54 -17.07 -25.70
C ALA A 708 -9.22 -18.29 -24.80
N LYS A 709 -9.52 -19.49 -25.31
CA LYS A 709 -9.40 -20.76 -24.57
C LYS A 709 -8.16 -21.54 -25.00
N LEU A 710 -7.00 -21.03 -24.62
CA LEU A 710 -5.69 -21.51 -25.10
C LEU A 710 -4.97 -22.33 -24.02
N SER A 711 -4.63 -23.59 -24.31
CA SER A 711 -3.95 -24.52 -23.40
C SER A 711 -2.71 -25.16 -24.03
N ILE A 712 -1.72 -25.53 -23.20
CA ILE A 712 -0.46 -26.15 -23.65
C ILE A 712 -0.21 -27.45 -22.88
N LEU A 713 0.22 -28.50 -23.58
CA LEU A 713 0.71 -29.74 -23.00
C LEU A 713 2.17 -29.99 -23.41
N TYR A 714 3.01 -30.27 -22.41
CA TYR A 714 4.42 -30.60 -22.57
C TYR A 714 4.69 -32.08 -22.25
N PRO A 715 4.55 -33.00 -23.22
CA PRO A 715 4.83 -34.42 -22.99
C PRO A 715 6.33 -34.70 -22.93
N GLU A 716 6.69 -35.79 -22.23
CA GLU A 716 8.08 -36.25 -22.14
C GLU A 716 8.58 -36.80 -23.49
N SER A 717 7.69 -37.49 -24.21
CA SER A 717 7.93 -38.10 -25.51
C SER A 717 6.97 -37.58 -26.58
N SER A 718 7.38 -37.67 -27.84
CA SER A 718 6.57 -37.28 -29.00
C SER A 718 5.46 -38.30 -29.32
N THR A 719 5.65 -39.55 -28.89
CA THR A 719 4.74 -40.67 -29.13
C THR A 719 4.80 -41.64 -27.96
N GLY A 720 3.72 -42.36 -27.70
CA GLY A 720 3.68 -43.49 -26.76
C GLY A 720 2.46 -43.44 -25.83
N PRO A 721 2.19 -44.53 -25.07
CA PRO A 721 0.96 -44.65 -24.29
C PRO A 721 0.77 -43.53 -23.24
N ALA A 722 1.85 -43.04 -22.65
CA ALA A 722 1.81 -41.94 -21.69
C ALA A 722 1.42 -40.60 -22.34
N THR A 723 2.00 -40.30 -23.51
CA THR A 723 1.66 -39.13 -24.32
C THR A 723 0.21 -39.20 -24.79
N ASP A 724 -0.22 -40.38 -25.27
CA ASP A 724 -1.59 -40.60 -25.75
C ASP A 724 -2.62 -40.39 -24.63
N TYR A 725 -2.34 -40.98 -23.45
CA TYR A 725 -3.13 -40.79 -22.24
C TYR A 725 -3.20 -39.32 -21.82
N ALA A 726 -2.08 -38.60 -21.84
CA ALA A 726 -2.03 -37.20 -21.45
C ALA A 726 -2.82 -36.29 -22.40
N ILE A 727 -2.67 -36.47 -23.71
CA ILE A 727 -3.44 -35.71 -24.72
C ILE A 727 -4.94 -35.93 -24.51
N ASP A 728 -5.39 -37.19 -24.42
CA ASP A 728 -6.80 -37.51 -24.23
C ASP A 728 -7.36 -36.99 -22.90
N THR A 729 -6.59 -37.12 -21.81
CA THR A 729 -7.00 -36.65 -20.48
C THR A 729 -7.15 -35.13 -20.43
N VAL A 730 -6.20 -34.39 -21.02
CA VAL A 730 -6.29 -32.93 -21.10
C VAL A 730 -7.47 -32.51 -21.97
N LEU A 731 -7.66 -33.11 -23.15
CA LEU A 731 -8.80 -32.80 -24.03
C LEU A 731 -10.15 -33.02 -23.32
N LYS A 732 -10.31 -34.12 -22.58
CA LYS A 732 -11.51 -34.37 -21.76
C LYS A 732 -11.76 -33.29 -20.71
N SER A 733 -10.69 -32.81 -20.07
CA SER A 733 -10.79 -31.77 -19.04
C SER A 733 -11.28 -30.43 -19.60
N LEU A 734 -10.91 -30.10 -20.85
CA LEU A 734 -11.29 -28.85 -21.52
C LEU A 734 -12.79 -28.78 -21.82
N GLU A 735 -13.45 -29.91 -22.08
CA GLU A 735 -14.92 -29.96 -22.30
C GLU A 735 -15.74 -29.91 -21.01
N SER A 736 -15.22 -30.47 -19.91
CA SER A 736 -15.99 -30.67 -18.67
C SER A 736 -16.21 -29.41 -17.82
N SER A 737 -15.73 -28.25 -18.27
CA SER A 737 -15.74 -27.01 -17.46
C SER A 737 -17.12 -26.33 -17.49
N PRO A 738 -17.84 -26.22 -16.35
CA PRO A 738 -19.13 -25.53 -16.31
C PRO A 738 -18.97 -24.01 -16.54
N PRO A 739 -19.92 -23.34 -17.23
CA PRO A 739 -19.81 -21.92 -17.59
C PRO A 739 -19.75 -20.94 -16.39
N ASP A 740 -20.33 -21.32 -15.25
CA ASP A 740 -20.62 -20.41 -14.13
C ASP A 740 -19.60 -20.45 -12.98
N MET A 741 -18.55 -21.28 -13.07
CA MET A 741 -17.55 -21.36 -12.01
C MET A 741 -16.28 -20.62 -12.45
N ARG A 742 -16.01 -19.46 -11.85
CA ARG A 742 -14.76 -18.68 -11.99
C ARG A 742 -13.49 -19.45 -11.53
N SER A 743 -13.56 -20.77 -11.35
CA SER A 743 -12.40 -21.60 -11.04
C SER A 743 -11.47 -21.64 -12.26
N SER A 744 -10.21 -21.27 -12.04
CA SER A 744 -9.14 -21.32 -13.02
C SER A 744 -9.08 -22.69 -13.72
N VAL A 745 -9.47 -22.73 -14.99
CA VAL A 745 -9.16 -23.87 -15.87
C VAL A 745 -7.64 -23.93 -15.98
N GLU A 746 -7.06 -25.11 -15.77
CA GLU A 746 -5.62 -25.28 -15.97
C GLU A 746 -5.31 -25.08 -17.46
N ILE A 747 -4.32 -24.24 -17.73
CA ILE A 747 -3.94 -23.86 -19.09
C ILE A 747 -2.60 -24.44 -19.52
N GLU A 748 -1.80 -24.96 -18.59
CA GLU A 748 -0.50 -25.55 -18.88
C GLU A 748 -0.30 -26.84 -18.10
N PHE A 749 0.18 -27.86 -18.80
CA PHE A 749 0.35 -29.21 -18.28
C PHE A 749 1.70 -29.76 -18.70
N VAL A 750 2.37 -30.47 -17.79
CA VAL A 750 3.57 -31.26 -18.11
C VAL A 750 3.25 -32.73 -17.86
N GLU A 751 3.57 -33.63 -18.79
CA GLU A 751 3.47 -35.07 -18.56
C GLU A 751 4.87 -35.65 -18.30
N ARG A 752 5.01 -36.41 -17.20
CA ARG A 752 6.22 -37.21 -16.89
C ARG A 752 5.81 -38.57 -16.36
N ASN A 753 6.39 -39.64 -16.90
CA ASN A 753 6.12 -41.02 -16.46
C ASN A 753 4.61 -41.34 -16.34
N GLY A 754 3.79 -40.89 -17.29
CA GLY A 754 2.34 -41.13 -17.30
C GLY A 754 1.58 -40.34 -16.21
N THR A 755 2.15 -39.27 -15.69
CA THR A 755 1.53 -38.40 -14.69
C THR A 755 1.48 -36.97 -15.19
N LEU A 756 0.30 -36.35 -15.10
CA LEU A 756 0.10 -34.93 -15.44
C LEU A 756 0.43 -34.04 -14.24
N PHE A 757 1.25 -33.02 -14.47
CA PHE A 757 1.66 -32.00 -13.52
C PHE A 757 1.05 -30.66 -13.91
N VAL A 758 0.74 -29.84 -12.90
CA VAL A 758 0.22 -28.48 -13.05
C VAL A 758 1.17 -27.47 -12.42
N GLN A 759 1.28 -26.29 -13.05
CA GLN A 759 2.21 -25.25 -12.62
C GLN A 759 1.62 -24.29 -11.59
N ARG A 760 2.44 -23.84 -10.64
CA ARG A 760 2.15 -22.68 -9.78
C ARG A 760 3.38 -21.80 -9.67
N VAL A 761 3.16 -20.51 -9.48
CA VAL A 761 4.21 -19.56 -9.10
C VAL A 761 4.25 -19.51 -7.58
N ILE A 762 5.41 -19.78 -7.00
CA ILE A 762 5.62 -19.77 -5.54
C ILE A 762 6.86 -18.94 -5.20
N PRO A 763 6.96 -18.39 -3.98
CA PRO A 763 8.18 -17.76 -3.50
C PRO A 763 9.39 -18.71 -3.58
N ASP A 764 10.48 -18.23 -4.17
CA ASP A 764 11.78 -18.90 -4.21
C ASP A 764 12.45 -18.73 -2.83
N LEU A 765 12.19 -19.66 -1.91
CA LEU A 765 12.69 -19.58 -0.54
C LEU A 765 14.22 -19.41 -0.49
N PRO A 766 15.04 -20.20 -1.23
CA PRO A 766 16.50 -20.00 -1.27
C PRO A 766 16.93 -18.61 -1.73
N ALA A 767 16.39 -18.11 -2.85
CA ALA A 767 16.76 -16.79 -3.37
C ALA A 767 16.33 -15.66 -2.42
N ASN A 768 15.15 -15.80 -1.80
CA ASN A 768 14.64 -14.86 -0.81
C ASN A 768 15.42 -14.88 0.50
N GLU A 769 15.85 -16.04 0.98
CA GLU A 769 16.73 -16.16 2.15
C GLU A 769 18.10 -15.54 1.88
N PHE A 770 18.68 -15.83 0.72
CA PHE A 770 19.92 -15.19 0.29
C PHE A 770 19.79 -13.66 0.27
N LYS A 771 18.67 -13.14 -0.26
CA LYS A 771 18.44 -11.70 -0.30
C LYS A 771 18.21 -11.09 1.09
N ARG A 772 17.46 -11.78 1.97
CA ARG A 772 17.24 -11.35 3.36
C ARG A 772 18.51 -11.36 4.19
N ALA A 773 19.51 -12.15 3.85
CA ALA A 773 20.80 -12.10 4.53
C ALA A 773 21.60 -10.80 4.23
N GLU A 774 21.26 -10.05 3.18
CA GLU A 774 21.91 -8.76 2.84
C GLU A 774 21.39 -7.56 3.68
N ILE A 775 20.90 -7.78 4.91
CA ILE A 775 20.38 -6.69 5.76
C ILE A 775 21.52 -5.77 6.22
N GLU A 776 21.44 -4.52 5.79
CA GLU A 776 22.39 -3.47 6.14
C GLU A 776 22.19 -2.95 7.57
N GLY A 777 23.26 -2.45 8.18
CA GLY A 777 23.19 -1.71 9.45
C GLY A 777 23.25 -2.56 10.72
N THR A 778 23.43 -3.88 10.59
CA THR A 778 23.63 -4.78 11.74
C THR A 778 24.79 -5.73 11.48
N PHE A 779 25.52 -6.10 12.54
CA PHE A 779 26.57 -7.13 12.44
C PHE A 779 26.01 -8.51 12.08
N GLN A 780 24.70 -8.73 12.24
CA GLN A 780 24.03 -10.00 11.91
C GLN A 780 23.89 -10.21 10.38
N GLY A 781 23.92 -9.12 9.59
CA GLY A 781 23.89 -9.19 8.11
C GLY A 781 25.25 -9.41 7.45
N LEU A 782 26.31 -9.68 8.22
CA LEU A 782 27.63 -9.97 7.66
C LEU A 782 27.64 -11.37 7.03
N THR A 783 27.80 -11.43 5.71
CA THR A 783 27.92 -12.68 4.95
C THR A 783 29.12 -12.65 4.02
N TRP A 784 29.60 -13.83 3.62
CA TRP A 784 30.59 -13.98 2.58
C TRP A 784 29.92 -13.78 1.21
N ARG A 785 30.56 -13.01 0.32
CA ARG A 785 30.05 -12.74 -1.02
C ARG A 785 31.09 -13.13 -2.06
N GLU A 786 30.65 -13.83 -3.10
CA GLU A 786 31.46 -14.08 -4.29
C GLU A 786 31.63 -12.78 -5.08
N THR A 787 32.88 -12.41 -5.38
CA THR A 787 33.24 -11.15 -6.04
C THR A 787 33.48 -11.31 -7.54
N ALA A 788 33.87 -12.51 -7.99
CA ALA A 788 34.07 -12.85 -9.40
C ALA A 788 33.88 -14.35 -9.63
N VAL A 789 33.33 -14.71 -10.81
CA VAL A 789 33.18 -16.11 -11.26
C VAL A 789 34.30 -16.43 -12.26
N GLY A 790 35.16 -17.39 -11.92
CA GLY A 790 36.27 -17.83 -12.79
C GLY A 790 37.63 -17.20 -12.46
N GLU A 791 38.59 -17.30 -13.37
CA GLU A 791 39.92 -16.71 -13.22
C GLU A 791 39.94 -15.22 -13.59
N VAL A 792 40.21 -14.35 -12.61
CA VAL A 792 40.45 -12.93 -12.84
C VAL A 792 41.91 -12.72 -13.27
N PRO A 793 42.19 -11.98 -14.36
CA PRO A 793 43.56 -11.66 -14.75
C PRO A 793 44.25 -10.74 -13.73
N VAL A 794 45.56 -10.94 -13.50
CA VAL A 794 46.35 -10.00 -12.67
C VAL A 794 46.90 -8.90 -13.58
N ASP A 795 46.53 -7.66 -13.31
CA ASP A 795 47.00 -6.49 -14.05
C ASP A 795 48.53 -6.36 -14.01
N SER A 796 49.09 -5.69 -15.02
CA SER A 796 50.51 -5.33 -15.04
C SER A 796 50.88 -4.53 -13.78
N GLU A 797 52.04 -4.84 -13.19
CA GLU A 797 52.53 -4.24 -11.94
C GLU A 797 51.81 -4.65 -10.63
N ASN A 798 50.74 -5.44 -10.70
CA ASN A 798 50.02 -5.93 -9.52
C ASN A 798 50.44 -7.35 -9.10
N ILE A 799 50.18 -7.71 -7.85
CA ILE A 799 50.35 -9.06 -7.31
C ILE A 799 49.03 -9.58 -6.76
N GLU A 800 48.76 -10.87 -6.93
CA GLU A 800 47.66 -11.55 -6.26
C GLU A 800 48.16 -12.15 -4.95
N ILE A 801 47.46 -11.86 -3.86
CA ILE A 801 47.79 -12.33 -2.52
C ILE A 801 46.70 -13.31 -2.07
N GLU A 802 47.09 -14.51 -1.70
CA GLU A 802 46.25 -15.41 -0.92
C GLU A 802 46.19 -14.88 0.51
N VAL A 803 45.06 -14.28 0.86
CA VAL A 803 44.86 -13.62 2.14
C VAL A 803 44.65 -14.66 3.24
N MET A 804 45.52 -14.63 4.26
CA MET A 804 45.47 -15.54 5.40
C MET A 804 44.86 -14.91 6.65
N ALA A 805 44.96 -13.58 6.77
CA ALA A 805 44.39 -12.80 7.86
C ALA A 805 43.97 -11.40 7.38
N VAL A 806 42.84 -10.93 7.89
CA VAL A 806 42.31 -9.56 7.66
C VAL A 806 42.02 -8.93 9.02
N VAL A 807 42.37 -7.66 9.16
CA VAL A 807 42.12 -6.89 10.38
C VAL A 807 40.82 -6.12 10.23
N ALA A 808 39.94 -6.20 11.24
CA ALA A 808 38.77 -5.35 11.35
C ALA A 808 39.10 -4.14 12.25
N ASN A 809 39.01 -2.95 11.68
CA ASN A 809 39.25 -1.69 12.38
C ASN A 809 37.93 -1.01 12.80
N PHE A 810 38.01 0.01 13.67
CA PHE A 810 36.84 0.79 14.11
C PHE A 810 36.07 1.39 12.92
N LYS A 811 36.80 1.77 11.86
CA LYS A 811 36.23 2.26 10.61
C LYS A 811 35.31 1.22 9.96
N ASP A 812 35.73 -0.03 9.86
CA ASP A 812 34.92 -1.11 9.28
C ASP A 812 33.64 -1.30 10.09
N ALA A 813 33.74 -1.33 11.43
CA ALA A 813 32.59 -1.40 12.32
C ALA A 813 31.64 -0.20 12.17
N ALA A 814 32.17 1.03 12.11
CA ALA A 814 31.38 2.24 11.96
C ALA A 814 30.68 2.33 10.60
N VAL A 815 31.31 1.81 9.53
CA VAL A 815 30.71 1.69 8.20
C VAL A 815 29.63 0.60 8.20
N THR A 816 29.87 -0.58 8.79
CA THR A 816 28.87 -1.65 8.92
C THR A 816 27.63 -1.20 9.69
N MET A 817 27.82 -0.37 10.73
CA MET A 817 26.73 0.22 11.53
C MET A 817 26.09 1.46 10.88
N GLY A 818 26.54 1.89 9.69
CA GLY A 818 25.99 3.06 8.99
C GLY A 818 26.35 4.42 9.61
N MET A 819 27.24 4.47 10.60
CA MET A 819 27.69 5.71 11.25
C MET A 819 28.59 6.55 10.33
N VAL A 820 29.33 5.90 9.43
CA VAL A 820 30.24 6.55 8.47
C VAL A 820 29.78 6.27 7.03
N PRO A 821 29.61 7.30 6.19
CA PRO A 821 29.16 7.13 4.80
C PRO A 821 30.32 6.69 3.88
N GLU A 822 30.55 5.38 3.76
CA GLU A 822 31.61 4.80 2.92
C GLU A 822 31.21 3.42 2.39
N ASN A 823 31.90 2.88 1.36
CA ASN A 823 31.55 1.62 0.71
C ASN A 823 31.56 0.43 1.68
N LYS A 824 30.37 0.03 2.13
CA LYS A 824 30.10 -1.11 2.99
C LYS A 824 30.50 -2.47 2.41
N TYR A 825 30.72 -2.55 1.09
CA TYR A 825 31.28 -3.75 0.43
C TYR A 825 32.81 -3.78 0.45
N ASN A 826 33.44 -2.67 0.85
CA ASN A 826 34.89 -2.50 0.92
C ASN A 826 35.31 -2.38 2.39
N THR A 827 35.35 -3.50 3.10
CA THR A 827 35.87 -3.61 4.46
C THR A 827 37.18 -4.39 4.48
N GLY A 828 38.00 -4.20 5.52
CA GLY A 828 39.24 -4.97 5.67
C GLY A 828 40.38 -4.48 4.80
N TYR A 829 40.76 -3.22 4.98
CA TYR A 829 41.86 -2.56 4.24
C TYR A 829 43.26 -3.05 4.62
N GLU A 830 43.37 -3.87 5.67
CA GLU A 830 44.63 -4.33 6.25
C GLU A 830 44.62 -5.84 6.38
N GLY A 831 45.73 -6.47 5.99
CA GLY A 831 45.84 -7.92 6.11
C GLY A 831 47.24 -8.44 5.88
N ALA A 832 47.35 -9.77 5.99
CA ALA A 832 48.57 -10.51 5.72
C ALA A 832 48.24 -11.77 4.92
N GLY A 833 49.17 -12.16 4.05
CA GLY A 833 48.97 -13.28 3.16
C GLY A 833 50.25 -13.72 2.46
N VAL A 834 50.08 -14.55 1.44
CA VAL A 834 51.16 -15.11 0.64
C VAL A 834 50.95 -14.73 -0.82
N VAL A 835 52.00 -14.30 -1.51
CA VAL A 835 51.92 -13.98 -2.94
C VAL A 835 51.62 -15.25 -3.73
N LYS A 836 50.49 -15.28 -4.44
CA LYS A 836 50.01 -16.42 -5.23
C LYS A 836 50.37 -16.31 -6.70
N ARG A 837 50.20 -15.12 -7.29
CA ARG A 837 50.54 -14.83 -8.70
C ARG A 837 51.13 -13.43 -8.85
N LEU A 838 51.93 -13.25 -9.90
CA LEU A 838 52.53 -11.97 -10.25
C LEU A 838 51.96 -11.49 -11.59
N GLY A 839 51.59 -10.22 -11.65
CA GLY A 839 51.26 -9.56 -12.90
C GLY A 839 52.50 -9.34 -13.77
N PRO A 840 52.33 -9.14 -15.09
CA PRO A 840 53.43 -8.83 -15.99
C PRO A 840 54.25 -7.61 -15.52
N GLY A 841 55.57 -7.74 -15.50
CA GLY A 841 56.50 -6.65 -15.12
C GLY A 841 56.84 -6.55 -13.63
N VAL A 842 56.21 -7.35 -12.75
CA VAL A 842 56.55 -7.35 -11.32
C VAL A 842 57.87 -8.09 -11.07
N ILE A 843 58.89 -7.36 -10.61
CA ILE A 843 60.23 -7.89 -10.29
C ILE A 843 60.55 -7.91 -8.78
N LYS A 844 59.76 -7.20 -7.98
CA LYS A 844 60.05 -6.99 -6.54
C LYS A 844 59.64 -8.16 -5.65
N PHE A 845 58.65 -8.94 -6.07
CA PHE A 845 58.05 -10.02 -5.29
C PHE A 845 58.22 -11.37 -6.00
N LYS A 846 58.17 -12.46 -5.24
CA LYS A 846 58.15 -13.83 -5.73
C LYS A 846 56.90 -14.55 -5.22
N VAL A 847 56.41 -15.50 -6.02
CA VAL A 847 55.35 -16.42 -5.56
C VAL A 847 55.85 -17.17 -4.33
N GLY A 848 55.03 -17.20 -3.28
CA GLY A 848 55.39 -17.74 -1.96
C GLY A 848 55.89 -16.71 -0.94
N ASP A 849 56.13 -15.46 -1.33
CA ASP A 849 56.54 -14.42 -0.39
C ASP A 849 55.42 -14.12 0.62
N ARG A 850 55.78 -14.02 1.90
CA ARG A 850 54.87 -13.58 2.96
C ARG A 850 54.84 -12.06 2.99
N VAL A 851 53.66 -11.48 2.86
CA VAL A 851 53.46 -10.04 2.75
C VAL A 851 52.38 -9.56 3.71
N CYS A 852 52.54 -8.33 4.20
CA CYS A 852 51.47 -7.55 4.81
C CYS A 852 51.08 -6.43 3.84
N PHE A 853 49.79 -6.10 3.78
CA PHE A 853 49.29 -5.11 2.85
C PHE A 853 48.34 -4.11 3.53
N PHE A 854 48.32 -2.90 2.96
CA PHE A 854 47.36 -1.84 3.25
C PHE A 854 46.78 -1.39 1.89
N CYS A 855 45.49 -1.57 1.66
CA CYS A 855 44.83 -1.24 0.41
C CYS A 855 44.02 0.05 0.57
N ILE A 856 44.13 1.02 -0.35
CA ILE A 856 43.39 2.31 -0.29
C ILE A 856 42.05 2.22 -1.03
N VAL A 857 41.91 1.23 -1.92
CA VAL A 857 40.68 0.91 -2.65
C VAL A 857 40.58 -0.60 -2.65
N SER A 858 39.49 -1.17 -2.11
CA SER A 858 39.27 -2.61 -2.17
C SER A 858 39.05 -2.99 -3.64
N SER A 859 40.09 -3.52 -4.27
CA SER A 859 39.99 -4.64 -5.21
C SER A 859 40.19 -5.95 -4.45
N SER A 860 39.81 -6.00 -3.16
CA SER A 860 40.03 -7.17 -2.31
C SER A 860 38.98 -8.22 -2.65
N GLU A 861 39.29 -9.00 -3.68
CA GLU A 861 38.60 -10.24 -3.99
C GLU A 861 39.06 -11.30 -2.98
N PHE A 862 38.23 -11.57 -1.97
CA PHE A 862 38.48 -12.65 -1.02
C PHE A 862 38.07 -13.98 -1.65
N ARG A 863 39.04 -14.85 -1.93
CA ARG A 863 38.80 -16.24 -2.36
C ARG A 863 38.90 -17.18 -1.17
N ARG A 864 37.90 -18.04 -1.01
CA ARG A 864 38.03 -19.30 -0.27
C ARG A 864 38.30 -20.41 -1.30
N LEU A 865 39.30 -21.26 -1.05
CA LEU A 865 39.45 -22.54 -1.74
C LEU A 865 38.42 -23.55 -1.23
#